data_AF-A0A3D4GI25-F1
#
_entry.id   AF-A0A3D4GI25-F1
#
_cell.length_a   1.000
_cell.length_b   1.000
_cell.length_c   1.000
_cell.angle_alpha   90.00
_cell.angle_beta   90.00
_cell.angle_gamma   90.00
#
_symmetry.space_group_name_H-M   'P 1'
#
loop_
_entity.id
_entity.type
_entity.pdbx_description
1 polymer ?
#
loop_
_entity_poly.entity_id
_entity_poly.type
_entity_poly.pdbx_seq_one_letter_code
_entity_poly.pdbx_strand_id
1 'polypeptide(L)'
;MAIANDWRIDYTNKLIVHATSELAYQTQTVNYTVGDLITQAVSGATAVIVADVDGGATGTLHIAYVTGTFNNTNTITDQHTGSAAPNIPTGLVTKTATYTTRALYSYIQDTFDELVQLDDTVPMSAQTPTEFTLINGWFIDDNSVKFLYGGALQTSGYDAVIQMIAFGGTYTPAINSDIGKMVNDDTVDSGNLLHFNNTTKKWWVRWGTQIASGSAMTLDGSGTGAGTTNVNGDITGEDLYANVYTLGSIATNPNPQTYIFQNSASITPWWGRGDVNAAIDVLIKVKELGSEIDGANITVYVRHYGDLYDHFAIDLTNGGRNAVPLSSATDLNNNTLGEAYLLYDGQGATNFTAGLILTNAGGTATAEIIADTDNGANGYLTLGNVKGTFADGEIITDTSTGSATVNGSVGDTVLNFDTETAAFVALDQIVTGGTSLAQRQLKGIQDDAGATGRLVLKVSDTADADHFKTFSDNEIITGATNGSASANGASTTAAAGFANIKTWFVNVEVDFASKTGSVPAGSTVTGATSGAIGVFLGEKDANTLTIGNWNGINFTASEQLRVDVSNYYALHATLNQTSAFTMNKAFTQGTNNPYSIIVDCANRSLSQVYEWLKYITRDGANSSQVYRQIMYPVISSTVVQQDGEEYIAARVLPDTAFTPVKASPFGTFAGGKLFGAQGVWVQNMVSTDVQSFQLIDSNGATRTPPNFQSLTVTGVISGDKVAVFRTTGGTTINKAVFTLAAGNNAGNSTIVVNEAIPTDTPSPTGVIRLVDTSDTSINRETKYTYTSWDGGTKTFSGVSPVLDRNYTLTDDTAYVPYIDTTASGTSVTVSVIYPSADRTVLARVRRYNGVGDSILPFETTGTYSSTGYSTAAIRTSDSIVL
;
A
#
# COMPACT_ATOMS: atom_id res chain seq x y z
N MET A 1 -39.94 -21.72 14.62
CA MET A 1 -39.01 -20.56 14.72
C MET A 1 -38.36 -20.38 13.35
N ALA A 2 -38.00 -19.15 12.92
CA ALA A 2 -37.37 -18.94 11.60
C ALA A 2 -36.13 -19.82 11.37
N ILE A 3 -35.34 -20.06 12.43
CA ILE A 3 -34.16 -20.93 12.44
C ILE A 3 -34.46 -22.38 12.00
N ALA A 4 -35.65 -22.91 12.25
CA ALA A 4 -36.01 -24.29 11.90
C ALA A 4 -36.13 -24.51 10.39
N ASN A 5 -36.40 -23.46 9.62
CA ASN A 5 -36.42 -23.54 8.17
C ASN A 5 -35.00 -23.44 7.58
N ASP A 6 -34.05 -22.91 8.33
CA ASP A 6 -32.70 -22.63 7.81
C ASP A 6 -31.68 -23.68 8.26
N TRP A 7 -32.00 -24.52 9.27
CA TRP A 7 -31.10 -25.54 9.81
C TRP A 7 -31.70 -26.94 9.77
N ARG A 8 -30.98 -27.88 9.16
CA ARG A 8 -31.32 -29.31 9.12
C ARG A 8 -30.44 -30.09 10.11
N ILE A 9 -31.09 -30.98 10.85
CA ILE A 9 -30.45 -32.01 11.67
C ILE A 9 -30.60 -33.36 10.95
N ASP A 10 -29.51 -33.94 10.49
CA ASP A 10 -29.47 -35.28 9.92
C ASP A 10 -29.08 -36.28 11.01
N TYR A 11 -30.08 -36.98 11.55
CA TYR A 11 -29.91 -37.96 12.61
C TYR A 11 -29.14 -39.21 12.14
N THR A 12 -29.24 -39.58 10.86
CA THR A 12 -28.60 -40.79 10.32
C THR A 12 -27.10 -40.61 10.21
N ASN A 13 -26.66 -39.48 9.65
CA ASN A 13 -25.23 -39.19 9.47
C ASN A 13 -24.62 -38.35 10.62
N LYS A 14 -25.47 -37.90 11.55
CA LYS A 14 -25.17 -36.92 12.61
C LYS A 14 -24.58 -35.63 12.06
N LEU A 15 -25.28 -35.00 11.11
CA LEU A 15 -24.87 -33.75 10.46
C LEU A 15 -25.77 -32.59 10.89
N ILE A 16 -25.19 -31.41 11.03
CA ILE A 16 -25.89 -30.15 11.23
C ILE A 16 -25.53 -29.25 10.05
N VAL A 17 -26.54 -28.81 9.29
CA VAL A 17 -26.32 -28.07 8.04
C VAL A 17 -27.25 -26.88 7.96
N HIS A 18 -26.70 -25.71 7.61
CA HIS A 18 -27.44 -24.51 7.30
C HIS A 18 -27.72 -24.39 5.80
N ALA A 19 -28.90 -23.85 5.44
CA ALA A 19 -29.22 -23.51 4.06
C ALA A 19 -28.40 -22.32 3.57
N THR A 20 -27.75 -22.43 2.41
CA THR A 20 -26.99 -21.33 1.82
C THR A 20 -27.80 -20.53 0.80
N SER A 21 -28.89 -21.11 0.28
CA SER A 21 -29.68 -20.49 -0.78
C SER A 21 -31.15 -20.89 -0.72
N GLU A 22 -31.98 -20.11 -1.39
CA GLU A 22 -33.40 -20.36 -1.60
C GLU A 22 -33.67 -20.62 -3.09
N LEU A 23 -34.45 -21.65 -3.36
CA LEU A 23 -34.95 -22.03 -4.67
C LEU A 23 -36.48 -21.99 -4.63
N ALA A 24 -37.04 -20.89 -5.13
CA ALA A 24 -38.47 -20.77 -5.32
C ALA A 24 -38.94 -21.73 -6.42
N TYR A 25 -40.11 -22.33 -6.22
CA TYR A 25 -40.74 -23.24 -7.17
C TYR A 25 -42.23 -22.94 -7.35
N GLN A 26 -42.76 -23.43 -8.46
CA GLN A 26 -44.15 -23.36 -8.85
C GLN A 26 -44.58 -24.65 -9.53
N THR A 27 -45.88 -24.82 -9.68
CA THR A 27 -46.53 -26.00 -10.28
C THR A 27 -46.02 -27.30 -9.67
N GLN A 28 -45.88 -27.37 -8.34
CA GLN A 28 -45.50 -28.61 -7.66
C GLN A 28 -46.53 -29.70 -7.93
N THR A 29 -46.06 -30.89 -8.28
CA THR A 29 -46.91 -32.06 -8.52
C THR A 29 -46.88 -33.05 -7.35
N VAL A 30 -45.77 -33.09 -6.62
CA VAL A 30 -45.54 -33.94 -5.46
C VAL A 30 -44.61 -33.22 -4.49
N ASN A 31 -44.84 -33.40 -3.19
CA ASN A 31 -44.08 -32.79 -2.11
C ASN A 31 -42.62 -33.25 -2.11
N TYR A 32 -41.72 -32.36 -1.71
CA TYR A 32 -40.31 -32.67 -1.57
C TYR A 32 -40.00 -33.33 -0.23
N THR A 33 -38.96 -34.15 -0.22
CA THR A 33 -38.46 -34.76 1.02
C THR A 33 -37.25 -33.99 1.54
N VAL A 34 -37.35 -33.49 2.78
CA VAL A 34 -36.23 -32.82 3.44
C VAL A 34 -35.06 -33.78 3.60
N GLY A 35 -33.88 -33.34 3.18
CA GLY A 35 -32.64 -34.09 3.22
C GLY A 35 -32.25 -34.79 1.93
N ASP A 36 -33.15 -34.85 0.96
CA ASP A 36 -32.86 -35.39 -0.35
C ASP A 36 -31.94 -34.49 -1.18
N LEU A 37 -31.22 -35.12 -2.11
CA LEU A 37 -30.59 -34.43 -3.20
C LEU A 37 -31.64 -33.99 -4.22
N ILE A 38 -31.72 -32.69 -4.49
CA ILE A 38 -32.46 -32.15 -5.62
C ILE A 38 -31.54 -32.06 -6.84
N THR A 39 -32.09 -32.42 -8.00
CA THR A 39 -31.42 -32.34 -9.30
C THR A 39 -32.30 -31.59 -10.29
N GLN A 40 -31.70 -30.72 -11.10
CA GLN A 40 -32.38 -30.10 -12.23
C GLN A 40 -32.04 -30.83 -13.53
N ALA A 41 -33.08 -31.23 -14.27
CA ALA A 41 -32.91 -31.85 -15.57
C ALA A 41 -32.17 -30.90 -16.55
N VAL A 42 -31.37 -31.46 -17.47
CA VAL A 42 -30.59 -30.75 -18.49
C VAL A 42 -29.40 -29.94 -17.97
N SER A 43 -29.56 -29.09 -16.94
CA SER A 43 -28.45 -28.32 -16.37
C SER A 43 -27.53 -29.19 -15.49
N GLY A 44 -28.05 -30.29 -14.94
CA GLY A 44 -27.31 -31.17 -14.03
C GLY A 44 -26.98 -30.50 -12.68
N ALA A 45 -27.59 -29.34 -12.38
CA ALA A 45 -27.39 -28.67 -11.11
C ALA A 45 -27.97 -29.51 -9.97
N THR A 46 -27.25 -29.57 -8.84
CA THR A 46 -27.70 -30.33 -7.66
C THR A 46 -27.55 -29.54 -6.37
N ALA A 47 -28.37 -29.86 -5.38
CA ALA A 47 -28.28 -29.32 -4.02
C ALA A 47 -28.94 -30.28 -3.02
N VAL A 48 -28.77 -30.04 -1.72
CA VAL A 48 -29.45 -30.81 -0.66
C VAL A 48 -30.57 -29.96 -0.07
N ILE A 49 -31.76 -30.56 0.10
CA ILE A 49 -32.92 -29.88 0.69
C ILE A 49 -32.73 -29.78 2.21
N VAL A 50 -32.69 -28.56 2.74
CA VAL A 50 -32.60 -28.26 4.18
C VAL A 50 -34.00 -28.10 4.77
N ALA A 51 -34.89 -27.42 4.07
CA ALA A 51 -36.30 -27.30 4.41
C ALA A 51 -37.17 -27.07 3.16
N ASP A 52 -38.43 -27.46 3.25
CA ASP A 52 -39.47 -27.15 2.26
C ASP A 52 -40.53 -26.25 2.90
N VAL A 53 -40.59 -24.99 2.46
CA VAL A 53 -41.66 -24.06 2.82
C VAL A 53 -42.77 -24.20 1.79
N ASP A 54 -43.59 -25.22 2.00
CA ASP A 54 -44.64 -25.64 1.07
C ASP A 54 -45.91 -24.76 1.17
N GLY A 55 -46.27 -24.14 0.05
CA GLY A 55 -47.53 -23.40 -0.14
C GLY A 55 -48.53 -24.13 -1.04
N GLY A 56 -48.35 -25.44 -1.26
CA GLY A 56 -49.10 -26.28 -2.18
C GLY A 56 -48.51 -26.24 -3.59
N ALA A 57 -49.14 -25.49 -4.50
CA ALA A 57 -48.65 -25.45 -5.88
C ALA A 57 -47.37 -24.60 -6.06
N THR A 58 -47.02 -23.79 -5.07
CA THR A 58 -45.86 -22.90 -5.05
C THR A 58 -45.20 -22.99 -3.68
N GLY A 59 -43.89 -22.78 -3.61
CA GLY A 59 -43.18 -22.76 -2.35
C GLY A 59 -41.72 -22.40 -2.56
N THR A 60 -40.94 -22.54 -1.48
CA THR A 60 -39.50 -22.27 -1.51
C THR A 60 -38.75 -23.40 -0.84
N LEU A 61 -37.81 -23.99 -1.57
CA LEU A 61 -36.84 -24.91 -0.99
C LEU A 61 -35.67 -24.10 -0.43
N HIS A 62 -35.36 -24.33 0.83
CA HIS A 62 -34.10 -23.91 1.41
C HIS A 62 -33.07 -25.00 1.13
N ILE A 63 -31.98 -24.65 0.47
CA ILE A 63 -31.01 -25.62 -0.05
C ILE A 63 -29.59 -25.30 0.39
N ALA A 64 -28.78 -26.35 0.54
CA ALA A 64 -27.36 -26.29 0.85
C ALA A 64 -26.54 -27.04 -0.21
N TYR A 65 -25.22 -26.80 -0.18
CA TYR A 65 -24.24 -27.48 -1.05
C TYR A 65 -24.53 -27.33 -2.54
N VAL A 66 -24.98 -26.17 -3.01
CA VAL A 66 -25.33 -25.98 -4.43
C VAL A 66 -24.13 -26.27 -5.35
N THR A 67 -24.33 -27.12 -6.35
CA THR A 67 -23.38 -27.39 -7.43
C THR A 67 -24.04 -27.20 -8.79
N GLY A 68 -23.31 -26.59 -9.73
CA GLY A 68 -23.88 -26.17 -11.02
C GLY A 68 -24.80 -24.95 -10.91
N THR A 69 -25.51 -24.63 -11.99
CA THR A 69 -26.38 -23.45 -12.06
C THR A 69 -27.83 -23.87 -12.31
N PHE A 70 -28.68 -23.64 -11.32
CA PHE A 70 -30.13 -23.77 -11.50
C PHE A 70 -30.64 -22.66 -12.42
N ASN A 71 -31.51 -23.01 -13.36
CA ASN A 71 -32.17 -22.08 -14.27
C ASN A 71 -33.69 -22.14 -14.16
N ASN A 72 -34.38 -21.18 -14.77
CA ASN A 72 -35.84 -21.05 -14.67
C ASN A 72 -36.64 -21.94 -15.66
N THR A 73 -35.97 -22.80 -16.43
CA THR A 73 -36.58 -23.45 -17.61
C THR A 73 -36.76 -24.97 -17.50
N ASN A 74 -36.16 -25.60 -16.49
CA ASN A 74 -36.14 -27.06 -16.37
C ASN A 74 -36.69 -27.52 -15.02
N THR A 75 -37.51 -28.57 -15.04
CA THR A 75 -38.06 -29.22 -13.85
C THR A 75 -36.95 -29.64 -12.88
N ILE A 76 -37.22 -29.44 -11.61
CA ILE A 76 -36.41 -29.91 -10.48
C ILE A 76 -37.08 -31.12 -9.85
N THR A 77 -36.28 -32.11 -9.46
CA THR A 77 -36.75 -33.37 -8.86
C THR A 77 -35.86 -33.79 -7.71
N ASP A 78 -36.43 -34.32 -6.62
CA ASP A 78 -35.65 -34.99 -5.58
C ASP A 78 -35.38 -36.46 -5.90
N GLN A 79 -34.73 -37.18 -4.98
CA GLN A 79 -34.41 -38.60 -5.14
C GLN A 79 -35.61 -39.53 -4.92
N HIS A 80 -36.69 -39.02 -4.32
CA HIS A 80 -37.90 -39.78 -4.05
C HIS A 80 -38.99 -39.54 -5.10
N THR A 81 -39.78 -38.49 -4.93
CA THR A 81 -40.94 -38.23 -5.79
C THR A 81 -41.24 -36.75 -5.99
N GLY A 82 -40.61 -35.86 -5.23
CA GLY A 82 -40.85 -34.43 -5.28
C GLY A 82 -40.50 -33.85 -6.64
N SER A 83 -41.38 -33.02 -7.18
CA SER A 83 -41.18 -32.39 -8.50
C SER A 83 -41.95 -31.09 -8.66
N ALA A 84 -41.28 -30.08 -9.20
CA ALA A 84 -41.85 -28.76 -9.49
C ALA A 84 -41.07 -28.05 -10.61
N ALA A 85 -41.63 -26.97 -11.15
CA ALA A 85 -40.91 -26.04 -12.00
C ALA A 85 -40.22 -24.98 -11.13
N PRO A 86 -38.93 -24.67 -11.37
CA PRO A 86 -38.26 -23.57 -10.68
C PRO A 86 -38.91 -22.22 -11.04
N ASN A 87 -38.93 -21.28 -10.10
CA ASN A 87 -39.41 -19.91 -10.29
C ASN A 87 -38.35 -18.89 -9.82
N ILE A 88 -37.23 -18.89 -10.53
CA ILE A 88 -36.02 -18.10 -10.24
C ILE A 88 -35.60 -17.27 -11.46
N PRO A 89 -36.40 -16.29 -11.90
CA PRO A 89 -36.08 -15.47 -13.07
C PRO A 89 -34.77 -14.69 -12.92
N THR A 90 -34.35 -14.42 -11.68
CA THR A 90 -33.09 -13.74 -11.32
C THR A 90 -32.04 -14.69 -10.75
N GLY A 91 -32.23 -16.01 -10.86
CA GLY A 91 -31.38 -17.01 -10.22
C GLY A 91 -31.74 -17.28 -8.75
N LEU A 92 -30.93 -18.11 -8.08
CA LEU A 92 -31.11 -18.44 -6.66
C LEU A 92 -30.94 -17.21 -5.78
N VAL A 93 -31.67 -17.16 -4.66
CA VAL A 93 -31.49 -16.12 -3.64
C VAL A 93 -30.53 -16.64 -2.58
N THR A 94 -29.44 -15.93 -2.33
CA THR A 94 -28.48 -16.29 -1.26
C THR A 94 -29.07 -15.98 0.11
N LYS A 95 -28.92 -16.91 1.06
CA LYS A 95 -29.31 -16.68 2.45
C LYS A 95 -28.38 -15.67 3.12
N THR A 96 -28.97 -14.70 3.81
CA THR A 96 -28.23 -13.67 4.57
C THR A 96 -28.60 -13.65 6.06
N ALA A 97 -29.61 -14.41 6.46
CA ALA A 97 -30.03 -14.51 7.86
C ALA A 97 -28.93 -15.20 8.68
N THR A 98 -28.51 -14.54 9.76
CA THR A 98 -27.56 -15.08 10.73
C THR A 98 -28.25 -15.29 12.08
N TYR A 99 -27.73 -16.22 12.87
CA TYR A 99 -28.30 -16.62 14.15
C TYR A 99 -27.23 -16.61 15.25
N THR A 100 -27.61 -16.26 16.48
CA THR A 100 -26.66 -16.44 17.59
C THR A 100 -26.34 -17.93 17.76
N THR A 101 -25.11 -18.28 18.15
CA THR A 101 -24.76 -19.69 18.49
C THR A 101 -25.70 -20.25 19.55
N ARG A 102 -26.18 -19.39 20.47
CA ARG A 102 -27.21 -19.73 21.45
C ARG A 102 -28.56 -20.08 20.83
N ALA A 103 -28.98 -19.39 19.76
CA ALA A 103 -30.23 -19.69 19.07
C ALA A 103 -30.18 -21.07 18.40
N LEU A 104 -29.05 -21.43 17.78
CA LEU A 104 -28.82 -22.79 17.26
C LEU A 104 -28.89 -23.82 18.40
N TYR A 105 -28.19 -23.56 19.51
CA TYR A 105 -28.25 -24.44 20.68
C TYR A 105 -29.69 -24.65 21.18
N SER A 106 -30.46 -23.56 21.36
CA SER A 106 -31.86 -23.66 21.78
C SER A 106 -32.73 -24.45 20.79
N TYR A 107 -32.58 -24.22 19.49
CA TYR A 107 -33.26 -24.99 18.47
C TYR A 107 -32.93 -26.49 18.54
N ILE A 108 -31.66 -26.82 18.75
CA ILE A 108 -31.22 -28.21 18.96
C ILE A 108 -31.85 -28.79 20.24
N GLN A 109 -31.85 -28.07 21.36
CA GLN A 109 -32.47 -28.59 22.59
C GLN A 109 -33.97 -28.85 22.39
N ASP A 110 -34.70 -27.92 21.78
CA ASP A 110 -36.13 -28.10 21.49
C ASP A 110 -36.37 -29.32 20.58
N THR A 111 -35.51 -29.54 19.58
CA THR A 111 -35.61 -30.67 18.65
C THR A 111 -35.37 -32.03 19.31
N PHE A 112 -34.52 -32.08 20.34
CA PHE A 112 -34.18 -33.33 21.06
C PHE A 112 -35.02 -33.54 22.33
N ASP A 113 -35.86 -32.56 22.73
CA ASP A 113 -36.87 -32.73 23.78
C ASP A 113 -38.14 -33.43 23.25
N GLU A 114 -38.26 -33.57 21.93
CA GLU A 114 -39.35 -34.29 21.29
C GLU A 114 -39.27 -35.80 21.55
N LEU A 115 -40.44 -36.43 21.77
CA LEU A 115 -40.54 -37.83 22.22
C LEU A 115 -39.84 -38.81 21.27
N VAL A 116 -39.84 -38.52 19.97
CA VAL A 116 -39.27 -39.39 18.93
C VAL A 116 -37.74 -39.34 18.93
N GLN A 117 -37.14 -38.31 19.53
CA GLN A 117 -35.70 -38.05 19.51
C GLN A 117 -35.03 -38.37 20.86
N LEU A 118 -35.77 -38.91 21.84
CA LEU A 118 -35.23 -39.22 23.18
C LEU A 118 -34.21 -40.38 23.19
N ASP A 119 -34.16 -41.21 22.14
CA ASP A 119 -33.16 -42.27 21.97
C ASP A 119 -31.92 -41.82 21.17
N ASP A 120 -31.93 -40.61 20.61
CA ASP A 120 -30.79 -40.03 19.90
C ASP A 120 -29.82 -39.30 20.85
N THR A 121 -28.53 -39.34 20.52
CA THR A 121 -27.51 -38.61 21.27
C THR A 121 -27.54 -37.11 20.94
N VAL A 122 -27.69 -36.25 21.96
CA VAL A 122 -27.73 -34.79 21.80
C VAL A 122 -26.45 -34.24 21.13
N PRO A 123 -26.54 -33.31 20.16
CA PRO A 123 -25.38 -32.80 19.43
C PRO A 123 -24.50 -31.83 20.16
N MET A 124 -25.06 -31.04 21.07
CA MET A 124 -24.41 -29.82 21.55
C MET A 124 -24.66 -29.63 23.05
N SER A 125 -23.64 -29.14 23.75
CA SER A 125 -23.68 -28.76 25.17
C SER A 125 -23.28 -27.29 25.34
N ALA A 126 -23.84 -26.62 26.35
CA ALA A 126 -23.49 -25.25 26.70
C ALA A 126 -22.65 -25.23 27.98
N GLN A 127 -21.48 -24.60 27.94
CA GLN A 127 -20.63 -24.36 29.12
C GLN A 127 -20.96 -23.02 29.77
N THR A 128 -21.21 -22.01 28.92
CA THR A 128 -21.69 -20.68 29.32
C THR A 128 -22.76 -20.22 28.32
N PRO A 129 -23.47 -19.10 28.56
CA PRO A 129 -24.43 -18.57 27.58
C PRO A 129 -23.83 -18.20 26.21
N THR A 130 -22.50 -18.20 26.07
CA THR A 130 -21.76 -17.82 24.86
C THR A 130 -20.70 -18.83 24.44
N GLU A 131 -20.57 -19.96 25.12
CA GLU A 131 -19.57 -20.99 24.83
C GLU A 131 -20.25 -22.36 24.74
N PHE A 132 -20.07 -23.00 23.59
CA PHE A 132 -20.75 -24.23 23.27
C PHE A 132 -19.77 -25.26 22.73
N THR A 133 -20.05 -26.52 23.03
CA THR A 133 -19.26 -27.67 22.58
C THR A 133 -20.15 -28.62 21.81
N LEU A 134 -19.76 -28.92 20.57
CA LEU A 134 -20.32 -30.00 19.77
C LEU A 134 -19.76 -31.34 20.28
N ILE A 135 -20.63 -32.28 20.61
CA ILE A 135 -20.32 -33.52 21.31
C ILE A 135 -20.84 -34.74 20.54
N ASN A 136 -20.54 -35.95 21.04
CA ASN A 136 -21.12 -37.21 20.56
C ASN A 136 -20.89 -37.50 19.07
N GLY A 137 -19.81 -36.95 18.50
CA GLY A 137 -19.39 -37.16 17.11
C GLY A 137 -20.34 -36.56 16.07
N TRP A 138 -21.09 -35.50 16.42
CA TRP A 138 -21.88 -34.72 15.46
C TRP A 138 -20.99 -33.81 14.62
N PHE A 139 -21.32 -33.64 13.34
CA PHE A 139 -20.51 -32.84 12.41
C PHE A 139 -21.25 -31.59 11.91
N ILE A 140 -20.55 -30.46 11.86
CA ILE A 140 -21.00 -29.20 11.26
C ILE A 140 -19.91 -28.70 10.32
N ASP A 141 -20.28 -28.30 9.11
CA ASP A 141 -19.33 -27.84 8.12
C ASP A 141 -18.97 -26.35 8.30
N ASP A 142 -17.80 -25.97 7.81
CA ASP A 142 -17.30 -24.59 7.90
C ASP A 142 -18.26 -23.56 7.29
N ASN A 143 -19.03 -23.88 6.24
CA ASN A 143 -19.97 -22.93 5.63
C ASN A 143 -21.19 -22.71 6.52
N SER A 144 -21.67 -23.74 7.22
CA SER A 144 -22.76 -23.59 8.18
C SER A 144 -22.37 -22.70 9.37
N VAL A 145 -21.12 -22.79 9.84
CA VAL A 145 -20.63 -21.95 10.96
C VAL A 145 -20.60 -20.46 10.61
N LYS A 146 -20.46 -20.08 9.33
CA LYS A 146 -20.46 -18.67 8.87
C LYS A 146 -21.76 -17.93 9.18
N PHE A 147 -22.86 -18.65 9.41
CA PHE A 147 -24.17 -18.08 9.75
C PHE A 147 -24.39 -17.91 11.26
N LEU A 148 -23.37 -18.20 12.08
CA LEU A 148 -23.40 -18.04 13.51
C LEU A 148 -22.69 -16.75 13.96
N TYR A 149 -23.16 -16.16 15.06
CA TYR A 149 -22.52 -15.02 15.73
C TYR A 149 -22.77 -15.03 17.24
N GLY A 150 -22.12 -14.13 17.99
CA GLY A 150 -22.44 -13.91 19.40
C GLY A 150 -22.08 -15.03 20.38
N GLY A 151 -21.31 -16.03 19.95
CA GLY A 151 -20.82 -17.13 20.80
C GLY A 151 -19.73 -17.96 20.11
N ALA A 152 -18.99 -18.76 20.86
CA ALA A 152 -17.93 -19.63 20.35
C ALA A 152 -18.39 -21.08 20.24
N LEU A 153 -17.72 -21.85 19.37
CA LEU A 153 -18.00 -23.26 19.15
C LEU A 153 -16.68 -24.04 19.18
N GLN A 154 -16.64 -25.13 19.93
CA GLN A 154 -15.55 -26.11 19.89
C GLN A 154 -16.11 -27.51 19.70
N THR A 155 -15.28 -28.47 19.32
CA THR A 155 -15.68 -29.87 19.24
C THR A 155 -15.09 -30.68 20.40
N SER A 156 -15.78 -31.75 20.79
CA SER A 156 -15.28 -32.77 21.69
C SER A 156 -15.78 -34.14 21.24
N GLY A 157 -14.84 -35.05 20.99
CA GLY A 157 -15.13 -36.38 20.45
C GLY A 157 -15.01 -36.45 18.92
N TYR A 158 -14.26 -35.53 18.30
CA TYR A 158 -13.80 -35.68 16.92
C TYR A 158 -12.52 -36.49 16.88
N ASP A 159 -11.67 -36.36 17.90
CA ASP A 159 -10.40 -37.08 17.95
C ASP A 159 -10.62 -38.59 17.82
N ALA A 160 -9.91 -39.19 16.86
CA ALA A 160 -10.04 -40.59 16.45
C ALA A 160 -11.46 -41.06 16.07
N VAL A 161 -12.36 -40.14 15.70
CA VAL A 161 -13.73 -40.46 15.25
C VAL A 161 -14.04 -39.78 13.91
N ILE A 162 -13.60 -38.54 13.75
CA ILE A 162 -13.70 -37.76 12.52
C ILE A 162 -12.28 -37.50 12.04
N GLN A 163 -12.05 -37.84 10.78
CA GLN A 163 -10.76 -37.70 10.13
C GLN A 163 -10.93 -36.88 8.86
N MET A 164 -9.99 -35.97 8.64
CA MET A 164 -9.86 -35.32 7.34
C MET A 164 -8.83 -36.06 6.51
N ILE A 165 -9.25 -36.48 5.33
CA ILE A 165 -8.41 -37.07 4.31
C ILE A 165 -7.97 -35.97 3.34
N ALA A 166 -6.66 -35.78 3.20
CA ALA A 166 -6.08 -34.87 2.22
C ALA A 166 -5.52 -35.63 1.02
N PHE A 167 -5.89 -35.19 -0.19
CA PHE A 167 -5.51 -35.87 -1.44
C PHE A 167 -4.30 -35.24 -2.12
N GLY A 168 -3.52 -36.10 -2.81
CA GLY A 168 -2.35 -35.73 -3.60
C GLY A 168 -2.64 -35.43 -5.08
N GLY A 169 -1.76 -35.92 -5.96
CA GLY A 169 -1.77 -35.60 -7.40
C GLY A 169 -2.97 -36.14 -8.19
N THR A 170 -3.52 -37.29 -7.80
CA THR A 170 -4.73 -37.90 -8.38
C THR A 170 -5.94 -37.58 -7.51
N TYR A 171 -6.89 -36.81 -8.05
CA TYR A 171 -8.15 -36.47 -7.38
C TYR A 171 -9.28 -36.31 -8.41
N THR A 172 -10.35 -37.08 -8.21
CA THR A 172 -11.63 -36.94 -8.89
C THR A 172 -12.62 -36.29 -7.91
N PRO A 173 -13.24 -35.16 -8.28
CA PRO A 173 -14.18 -34.45 -7.39
C PRO A 173 -15.32 -35.35 -6.89
N ALA A 174 -15.61 -35.26 -5.59
CA ALA A 174 -16.85 -35.80 -5.03
C ALA A 174 -18.03 -34.87 -5.35
N ILE A 175 -19.23 -35.44 -5.40
CA ILE A 175 -20.48 -34.68 -5.59
C ILE A 175 -21.39 -34.85 -4.37
N ASN A 176 -22.42 -34.01 -4.25
CA ASN A 176 -23.29 -34.02 -3.07
C ASN A 176 -23.96 -35.37 -2.79
N SER A 177 -24.29 -36.14 -3.84
CA SER A 177 -24.86 -37.49 -3.68
C SER A 177 -23.89 -38.48 -3.05
N ASP A 178 -22.61 -38.13 -2.94
CA ASP A 178 -21.59 -38.98 -2.32
C ASP A 178 -21.56 -38.84 -0.79
N ILE A 179 -22.15 -37.78 -0.22
CA ILE A 179 -22.27 -37.62 1.24
C ILE A 179 -23.11 -38.78 1.80
N GLY A 180 -22.63 -39.37 2.90
CA GLY A 180 -23.21 -40.55 3.53
C GLY A 180 -22.75 -41.88 2.92
N LYS A 181 -22.13 -41.90 1.73
CA LYS A 181 -21.58 -43.14 1.17
C LYS A 181 -20.33 -43.59 1.93
N MET A 182 -20.09 -44.90 1.95
CA MET A 182 -18.88 -45.48 2.52
C MET A 182 -17.67 -45.13 1.65
N VAL A 183 -16.60 -44.71 2.31
CA VAL A 183 -15.29 -44.46 1.72
C VAL A 183 -14.45 -45.71 1.87
N ASN A 184 -13.85 -46.20 0.79
CA ASN A 184 -13.02 -47.40 0.78
C ASN A 184 -11.55 -47.00 0.66
N ASP A 185 -10.74 -47.43 1.60
CA ASP A 185 -9.27 -47.37 1.63
C ASP A 185 -8.71 -48.67 1.01
N ASP A 186 -8.08 -48.59 -0.16
CA ASP A 186 -7.45 -49.74 -0.83
C ASP A 186 -8.37 -50.96 -0.94
N THR A 187 -9.64 -50.73 -1.30
CA THR A 187 -10.72 -51.73 -1.39
C THR A 187 -11.23 -52.29 -0.06
N VAL A 188 -10.86 -51.66 1.06
CA VAL A 188 -11.37 -51.93 2.41
C VAL A 188 -12.20 -50.74 2.88
N ASP A 189 -13.42 -51.00 3.34
CA ASP A 189 -14.31 -49.93 3.77
C ASP A 189 -13.77 -49.26 5.05
N SER A 190 -13.73 -47.93 5.03
CA SER A 190 -13.38 -47.06 6.14
C SER A 190 -14.65 -46.53 6.80
N GLY A 191 -15.18 -45.39 6.41
CA GLY A 191 -16.41 -44.88 7.02
C GLY A 191 -17.22 -44.00 6.10
N ASN A 192 -18.34 -43.49 6.60
CA ASN A 192 -19.21 -42.62 5.80
C ASN A 192 -18.53 -41.26 5.55
N LEU A 193 -18.64 -40.78 4.30
CA LEU A 193 -18.25 -39.42 3.91
C LEU A 193 -19.21 -38.41 4.55
N LEU A 194 -18.69 -37.51 5.39
CA LEU A 194 -19.47 -36.47 6.07
C LEU A 194 -19.53 -35.19 5.24
N HIS A 195 -18.39 -34.79 4.66
CA HIS A 195 -18.27 -33.58 3.85
C HIS A 195 -17.06 -33.64 2.94
N PHE A 196 -16.99 -32.77 1.93
CA PHE A 196 -15.84 -32.63 1.05
C PHE A 196 -15.65 -31.18 0.60
N ASN A 197 -14.40 -30.81 0.34
CA ASN A 197 -14.01 -29.58 -0.30
C ASN A 197 -13.15 -29.90 -1.53
N ASN A 198 -13.75 -29.78 -2.72
CA ASN A 198 -13.08 -30.08 -3.99
C ASN A 198 -11.97 -29.09 -4.33
N THR A 199 -12.02 -27.86 -3.80
CA THR A 199 -11.01 -26.82 -4.05
C THR A 199 -9.72 -27.13 -3.29
N THR A 200 -9.83 -27.47 -2.00
CA THR A 200 -8.68 -27.85 -1.17
C THR A 200 -8.36 -29.34 -1.24
N LYS A 201 -9.18 -30.12 -1.96
CA LYS A 201 -9.07 -31.59 -2.12
C LYS A 201 -9.01 -32.29 -0.77
N LYS A 202 -10.01 -32.02 0.07
CA LYS A 202 -10.15 -32.57 1.43
C LYS A 202 -11.50 -33.26 1.58
N TRP A 203 -11.53 -34.45 2.20
CA TRP A 203 -12.77 -35.13 2.62
C TRP A 203 -12.79 -35.28 4.14
N TRP A 204 -13.96 -35.14 4.76
CA TRP A 204 -14.19 -35.46 6.17
C TRP A 204 -14.94 -36.77 6.24
N VAL A 205 -14.38 -37.74 6.96
CA VAL A 205 -14.87 -39.12 7.04
C VAL A 205 -15.02 -39.52 8.49
N ARG A 206 -16.07 -40.29 8.79
CA ARG A 206 -16.27 -40.89 10.10
C ARG A 206 -15.50 -42.21 10.21
N TRP A 207 -14.23 -42.15 10.58
CA TRP A 207 -13.37 -43.33 10.72
C TRP A 207 -12.45 -43.16 11.93
N GLY A 208 -12.12 -44.28 12.57
CA GLY A 208 -11.42 -44.28 13.86
C GLY A 208 -10.10 -45.04 13.88
N THR A 209 -9.60 -45.43 12.71
CA THR A 209 -8.25 -46.00 12.59
C THR A 209 -7.43 -45.21 11.59
N GLN A 210 -6.11 -45.29 11.70
CA GLN A 210 -5.23 -44.52 10.84
C GLN A 210 -5.33 -44.99 9.38
N ILE A 211 -5.47 -44.05 8.43
CA ILE A 211 -5.44 -44.33 6.98
C ILE A 211 -4.02 -44.19 6.48
N ALA A 212 -3.54 -45.15 5.68
CA ALA A 212 -2.16 -45.12 5.23
C ALA A 212 -1.89 -43.99 4.22
N SER A 213 -0.64 -43.54 4.18
CA SER A 213 -0.16 -42.65 3.11
C SER A 213 -0.11 -43.41 1.78
N GLY A 214 -0.60 -42.78 0.72
CA GLY A 214 -0.64 -43.38 -0.62
C GLY A 214 -1.81 -44.35 -0.84
N SER A 215 -2.70 -44.49 0.14
CA SER A 215 -3.95 -45.23 0.02
C SER A 215 -4.84 -44.71 -1.11
N ALA A 216 -5.42 -45.61 -1.87
CA ALA A 216 -6.44 -45.30 -2.87
C ALA A 216 -7.80 -45.20 -2.19
N MET A 217 -8.35 -43.99 -2.14
CA MET A 217 -9.71 -43.75 -1.63
C MET A 217 -10.72 -43.78 -2.77
N THR A 218 -11.76 -44.58 -2.61
CA THR A 218 -12.91 -44.64 -3.53
C THR A 218 -14.21 -44.59 -2.74
N LEU A 219 -15.34 -44.35 -3.41
CA LEU A 219 -16.65 -44.34 -2.79
C LEU A 219 -17.51 -45.49 -3.30
N ASP A 220 -18.28 -46.08 -2.40
CA ASP A 220 -19.20 -47.16 -2.72
C ASP A 220 -20.36 -46.76 -3.64
N GLY A 221 -21.11 -47.75 -4.13
CA GLY A 221 -22.43 -47.53 -4.72
C GLY A 221 -22.45 -46.53 -5.89
N SER A 222 -21.52 -46.68 -6.84
CA SER A 222 -21.32 -45.75 -7.97
C SER A 222 -20.99 -44.30 -7.58
N GLY A 223 -20.34 -44.10 -6.43
CA GLY A 223 -19.78 -42.79 -6.05
C GLY A 223 -18.79 -42.26 -7.06
N THR A 224 -18.73 -40.93 -7.18
CA THR A 224 -17.93 -40.27 -8.23
C THR A 224 -16.56 -39.83 -7.74
N GLY A 225 -16.47 -39.45 -6.47
CA GLY A 225 -15.21 -39.05 -5.85
C GLY A 225 -14.21 -40.22 -5.75
N ALA A 226 -12.96 -39.92 -6.05
CA ALA A 226 -11.84 -40.85 -5.87
C ALA A 226 -10.54 -40.06 -5.70
N GLY A 227 -9.52 -40.64 -5.07
CA GLY A 227 -8.22 -40.00 -4.99
C GLY A 227 -7.17 -40.85 -4.28
N THR A 228 -5.94 -40.38 -4.30
CA THR A 228 -4.83 -41.01 -3.54
C THR A 228 -4.44 -40.10 -2.39
N THR A 229 -4.36 -40.65 -1.17
CA THR A 229 -3.97 -39.87 0.02
C THR A 229 -2.54 -39.33 -0.11
N ASN A 230 -2.29 -38.16 0.48
CA ASN A 230 -0.96 -37.54 0.48
C ASN A 230 -0.07 -38.08 1.63
N VAL A 231 1.14 -37.51 1.79
CA VAL A 231 2.03 -37.82 2.92
C VAL A 231 1.40 -37.24 4.19
N ASN A 232 1.04 -38.10 5.15
CA ASN A 232 0.16 -37.80 6.30
C ASN A 232 -1.32 -37.60 5.90
N GLY A 233 -1.82 -38.55 5.09
CA GLY A 233 -3.12 -38.53 4.46
C GLY A 233 -4.33 -38.34 5.36
N ASP A 234 -4.24 -38.74 6.63
CA ASP A 234 -5.30 -38.58 7.62
C ASP A 234 -4.87 -37.71 8.82
N ILE A 235 -5.74 -36.77 9.16
CA ILE A 235 -5.58 -35.89 10.32
C ILE A 235 -6.84 -36.01 11.18
N THR A 236 -6.67 -36.11 12.50
CA THR A 236 -7.76 -36.14 13.46
C THR A 236 -7.41 -35.29 14.67
N GLY A 237 -8.45 -34.84 15.37
CA GLY A 237 -8.39 -33.98 16.54
C GLY A 237 -9.61 -33.09 16.61
N GLU A 238 -9.59 -32.11 17.49
CA GLU A 238 -10.72 -31.21 17.72
C GLU A 238 -10.61 -29.89 16.94
N ASP A 239 -11.75 -29.34 16.53
CA ASP A 239 -11.89 -28.03 15.93
C ASP A 239 -12.23 -26.96 16.99
N LEU A 240 -11.75 -25.73 16.77
CA LEU A 240 -12.07 -24.57 17.60
C LEU A 240 -12.43 -23.38 16.71
N TYR A 241 -13.63 -22.83 16.94
CA TYR A 241 -14.14 -21.61 16.35
C TYR A 241 -14.28 -20.54 17.43
N ALA A 242 -13.33 -19.63 17.47
CA ALA A 242 -13.35 -18.50 18.39
C ALA A 242 -14.22 -17.39 17.81
N ASN A 243 -14.99 -16.72 18.67
CA ASN A 243 -15.78 -15.57 18.25
C ASN A 243 -14.95 -14.29 18.34
N VAL A 244 -15.00 -13.49 17.28
CA VAL A 244 -14.27 -12.23 17.13
C VAL A 244 -15.29 -11.14 16.88
N TYR A 245 -15.31 -10.12 17.72
CA TYR A 245 -16.21 -8.97 17.56
C TYR A 245 -15.47 -7.65 17.77
N THR A 246 -15.80 -6.67 16.95
CA THR A 246 -15.16 -5.35 17.02
C THR A 246 -15.82 -4.45 18.06
N LEU A 247 -14.99 -3.65 18.74
CA LEU A 247 -15.41 -2.59 19.66
C LEU A 247 -14.73 -1.27 19.26
N GLY A 248 -15.44 -0.15 19.45
CA GLY A 248 -14.91 1.20 19.18
C GLY A 248 -15.64 1.91 18.04
N SER A 249 -15.14 3.08 17.68
CA SER A 249 -15.73 3.92 16.64
C SER A 249 -15.01 3.69 15.32
N ILE A 250 -15.56 2.81 14.48
CA ILE A 250 -15.03 2.48 13.16
C ILE A 250 -15.95 2.89 12.00
N ALA A 251 -17.11 3.48 12.31
CA ALA A 251 -18.04 3.96 11.30
C ALA A 251 -17.61 5.34 10.79
N THR A 252 -17.00 5.38 9.62
CA THR A 252 -16.86 6.57 8.77
C THR A 252 -17.93 6.56 7.68
N ASN A 253 -17.98 7.59 6.83
CA ASN A 253 -18.93 7.64 5.71
C ASN A 253 -18.14 7.74 4.39
N PRO A 254 -18.14 6.70 3.54
CA PRO A 254 -18.81 5.41 3.73
C PRO A 254 -18.13 4.55 4.81
N ASN A 255 -18.85 3.52 5.28
CA ASN A 255 -18.31 2.60 6.28
C ASN A 255 -17.13 1.78 5.71
N PRO A 256 -16.02 1.63 6.45
CA PRO A 256 -14.85 0.91 5.98
C PRO A 256 -15.05 -0.61 6.08
N GLN A 257 -14.35 -1.36 5.21
CA GLN A 257 -14.32 -2.82 5.30
C GLN A 257 -13.36 -3.28 6.40
N THR A 258 -13.87 -4.08 7.34
CA THR A 258 -13.03 -4.87 8.26
C THR A 258 -12.59 -6.16 7.57
N TYR A 259 -11.30 -6.48 7.63
CA TYR A 259 -10.72 -7.71 7.09
C TYR A 259 -9.78 -8.38 8.10
N ILE A 260 -9.58 -9.70 7.97
CA ILE A 260 -8.84 -10.51 8.94
C ILE A 260 -7.75 -11.28 8.20
N PHE A 261 -6.53 -11.24 8.74
CA PHE A 261 -5.43 -12.10 8.33
C PHE A 261 -5.20 -13.22 9.35
N GLN A 262 -4.96 -14.41 8.84
CA GLN A 262 -4.53 -15.60 9.60
C GLN A 262 -3.58 -16.40 8.70
N ASN A 263 -2.47 -16.90 9.23
CA ASN A 263 -1.51 -17.70 8.48
C ASN A 263 -0.99 -16.97 7.21
N SER A 264 -0.67 -15.68 7.34
CA SER A 264 -0.19 -14.80 6.25
C SER A 264 -1.14 -14.70 5.04
N ALA A 265 -2.44 -14.94 5.23
CA ALA A 265 -3.45 -14.81 4.19
C ALA A 265 -4.70 -14.08 4.70
N SER A 266 -5.28 -13.24 3.84
CA SER A 266 -6.58 -12.62 4.10
C SER A 266 -7.69 -13.67 4.04
N ILE A 267 -8.49 -13.76 5.09
CA ILE A 267 -9.71 -14.56 5.11
C ILE A 267 -10.74 -13.84 4.23
N THR A 268 -11.26 -14.53 3.21
CA THR A 268 -12.31 -13.98 2.34
C THR A 268 -13.53 -13.58 3.19
N PRO A 269 -13.87 -12.28 3.27
CA PRO A 269 -14.95 -11.82 4.13
C PRO A 269 -16.31 -12.37 3.68
N TRP A 270 -17.05 -13.01 4.60
CA TRP A 270 -18.46 -13.38 4.39
C TRP A 270 -19.44 -12.46 5.15
N TRP A 271 -18.92 -11.59 6.00
CA TRP A 271 -19.69 -10.59 6.76
C TRP A 271 -19.99 -9.31 5.96
N GLY A 272 -19.72 -9.32 4.66
CA GLY A 272 -19.95 -8.19 3.75
C GLY A 272 -18.78 -7.20 3.69
N ARG A 273 -18.97 -6.14 2.90
CA ARG A 273 -17.95 -5.12 2.61
C ARG A 273 -17.85 -3.99 3.63
N GLY A 274 -18.70 -3.99 4.65
CA GLY A 274 -18.80 -2.87 5.58
C GLY A 274 -19.87 -1.85 5.22
N ASP A 275 -20.40 -1.83 3.98
CA ASP A 275 -21.37 -0.84 3.46
C ASP A 275 -22.52 -0.54 4.46
N VAL A 276 -23.13 -1.58 5.04
CA VAL A 276 -24.21 -1.45 6.04
C VAL A 276 -23.67 -1.26 7.46
N ASN A 277 -22.59 -1.97 7.81
CA ASN A 277 -21.95 -1.90 9.12
C ASN A 277 -20.48 -2.32 9.01
N ALA A 278 -19.57 -1.44 9.43
CA ALA A 278 -18.13 -1.76 9.51
C ALA A 278 -17.80 -2.78 10.60
N ALA A 279 -18.62 -2.84 11.66
CA ALA A 279 -18.41 -3.74 12.79
C ALA A 279 -18.79 -5.18 12.47
N ILE A 280 -17.98 -6.10 12.98
CA ILE A 280 -18.16 -7.55 12.81
C ILE A 280 -18.43 -8.23 14.14
N ASP A 281 -19.14 -9.35 14.08
CA ASP A 281 -19.32 -10.35 15.14
C ASP A 281 -19.43 -11.72 14.45
N VAL A 282 -18.32 -12.45 14.38
CA VAL A 282 -18.17 -13.66 13.55
C VAL A 282 -17.39 -14.76 14.27
N LEU A 283 -17.57 -16.00 13.86
CA LEU A 283 -16.78 -17.14 14.34
C LEU A 283 -15.65 -17.43 13.35
N ILE A 284 -14.41 -17.46 13.83
CA ILE A 284 -13.21 -17.76 13.05
C ILE A 284 -12.65 -19.11 13.50
N LYS A 285 -12.40 -20.01 12.55
CA LYS A 285 -11.72 -21.29 12.82
C LYS A 285 -10.25 -21.00 13.17
N VAL A 286 -9.83 -21.39 14.36
CA VAL A 286 -8.47 -21.17 14.87
C VAL A 286 -7.72 -22.47 15.17
N LYS A 287 -8.46 -23.59 15.20
CA LYS A 287 -7.92 -24.94 15.31
C LYS A 287 -8.66 -25.85 14.34
N GLU A 288 -7.92 -26.59 13.52
CA GLU A 288 -8.46 -27.63 12.63
C GLU A 288 -7.86 -28.98 13.06
N LEU A 289 -8.72 -29.89 13.49
CA LEU A 289 -8.41 -31.27 13.85
C LEU A 289 -7.16 -31.38 14.74
N GLY A 290 -7.16 -30.63 15.85
CA GLY A 290 -6.12 -30.63 16.87
C GLY A 290 -4.93 -29.72 16.60
N SER A 291 -4.78 -29.17 15.39
CA SER A 291 -3.69 -28.27 15.03
C SER A 291 -4.14 -26.81 15.01
N GLU A 292 -3.41 -25.93 15.70
CA GLU A 292 -3.68 -24.50 15.69
C GLU A 292 -3.26 -23.87 14.36
N ILE A 293 -4.16 -23.10 13.78
CA ILE A 293 -3.89 -22.31 12.58
C ILE A 293 -3.14 -21.06 13.04
N ASP A 294 -1.88 -20.92 12.62
CA ASP A 294 -1.03 -19.76 12.96
C ASP A 294 -0.86 -19.54 14.48
N GLY A 295 -0.81 -20.63 15.26
CA GLY A 295 -0.79 -20.56 16.73
C GLY A 295 -2.01 -19.85 17.31
N ALA A 296 -3.17 -19.99 16.65
CA ALA A 296 -4.43 -19.33 16.96
C ALA A 296 -4.38 -17.79 16.93
N ASN A 297 -3.36 -17.20 16.32
CA ASN A 297 -3.25 -15.75 16.15
C ASN A 297 -3.99 -15.28 14.91
N ILE A 298 -4.67 -14.15 15.04
CA ILE A 298 -5.21 -13.40 13.91
C ILE A 298 -4.83 -11.93 14.04
N THR A 299 -4.83 -11.22 12.92
CA THR A 299 -4.81 -9.75 12.94
C THR A 299 -6.01 -9.20 12.19
N VAL A 300 -6.78 -8.37 12.87
CA VAL A 300 -7.95 -7.69 12.31
C VAL A 300 -7.56 -6.28 11.91
N TYR A 301 -7.97 -5.85 10.73
CA TYR A 301 -7.61 -4.58 10.13
C TYR A 301 -8.85 -3.76 9.72
N VAL A 302 -8.71 -2.45 9.76
CA VAL A 302 -9.60 -1.49 9.11
C VAL A 302 -8.74 -0.46 8.38
N ARG A 303 -8.74 -0.51 7.04
CA ARG A 303 -7.87 0.31 6.18
C ARG A 303 -8.57 0.82 4.94
N HIS A 304 -9.46 1.77 5.13
CA HIS A 304 -10.17 2.45 4.06
C HIS A 304 -9.43 3.73 3.67
N TYR A 305 -9.07 3.86 2.39
CA TYR A 305 -8.39 5.04 1.88
C TYR A 305 -9.26 6.28 2.13
N GLY A 306 -8.64 7.37 2.57
CA GLY A 306 -9.34 8.56 3.06
C GLY A 306 -9.63 8.56 4.57
N ASP A 307 -9.44 7.43 5.25
CA ASP A 307 -9.58 7.31 6.70
C ASP A 307 -8.25 6.97 7.39
N LEU A 308 -8.17 7.26 8.69
CA LEU A 308 -7.11 6.76 9.56
C LEU A 308 -7.24 5.24 9.71
N TYR A 309 -6.12 4.55 9.59
CA TYR A 309 -6.08 3.09 9.68
C TYR A 309 -5.99 2.61 11.13
N ASP A 310 -6.43 1.38 11.37
CA ASP A 310 -6.18 0.68 12.62
C ASP A 310 -6.03 -0.82 12.39
N HIS A 311 -5.42 -1.49 13.37
CA HIS A 311 -5.28 -2.93 13.40
C HIS A 311 -5.16 -3.45 14.83
N PHE A 312 -5.53 -4.71 15.03
CA PHE A 312 -5.42 -5.38 16.32
C PHE A 312 -5.07 -6.86 16.12
N ALA A 313 -3.93 -7.26 16.69
CA ALA A 313 -3.52 -8.66 16.74
C ALA A 313 -4.02 -9.28 18.05
N ILE A 314 -4.53 -10.52 17.98
CA ILE A 314 -5.08 -11.24 19.12
C ILE A 314 -4.76 -12.74 19.03
N ASP A 315 -4.42 -13.32 20.17
CA ASP A 315 -4.28 -14.76 20.39
C ASP A 315 -5.63 -15.34 20.84
N LEU A 316 -6.13 -16.33 20.10
CA LEU A 316 -7.43 -16.97 20.30
C LEU A 316 -7.31 -18.42 20.82
N THR A 317 -6.16 -18.83 21.35
CA THR A 317 -5.88 -20.20 21.81
C THR A 317 -6.94 -20.73 22.78
N ASN A 318 -7.48 -19.88 23.65
CA ASN A 318 -8.50 -20.26 24.65
C ASN A 318 -9.93 -20.28 24.12
N GLY A 319 -10.16 -19.91 22.85
CA GLY A 319 -11.50 -19.81 22.28
C GLY A 319 -12.33 -18.67 22.88
N GLY A 320 -13.63 -18.89 23.02
CA GLY A 320 -14.55 -17.92 23.62
C GLY A 320 -14.84 -16.70 22.75
N ARG A 321 -15.44 -15.67 23.37
CA ARG A 321 -15.72 -14.38 22.71
C ARG A 321 -14.61 -13.38 22.97
N ASN A 322 -14.04 -12.85 21.89
CA ASN A 322 -12.84 -12.03 21.93
C ASN A 322 -13.11 -10.66 21.32
N ALA A 323 -12.88 -9.62 22.13
CA ALA A 323 -13.07 -8.24 21.74
C ALA A 323 -11.86 -7.71 20.96
N VAL A 324 -12.13 -7.04 19.84
CA VAL A 324 -11.12 -6.42 19.00
C VAL A 324 -11.35 -4.90 19.00
N PRO A 325 -10.62 -4.14 19.82
CA PRO A 325 -10.74 -2.69 19.84
C PRO A 325 -10.12 -2.09 18.58
N LEU A 326 -10.93 -1.38 17.80
CA LEU A 326 -10.52 -0.65 16.60
C LEU A 326 -11.12 0.76 16.62
N SER A 327 -10.43 1.71 16.04
CA SER A 327 -10.93 3.07 15.84
C SER A 327 -10.48 3.63 14.50
N SER A 328 -11.41 4.16 13.72
CA SER A 328 -11.13 4.83 12.45
C SER A 328 -11.92 6.14 12.37
N ALA A 329 -11.38 7.10 11.63
CA ALA A 329 -11.96 8.42 11.41
C ALA A 329 -11.44 8.99 10.10
N THR A 330 -12.21 9.89 9.46
CA THR A 330 -11.78 10.57 8.24
C THR A 330 -10.44 11.29 8.44
N ASP A 331 -9.51 11.02 7.54
CA ASP A 331 -8.19 11.63 7.51
C ASP A 331 -8.22 12.85 6.59
N LEU A 332 -8.23 14.05 7.17
CA LEU A 332 -8.31 15.31 6.40
C LEU A 332 -7.10 15.56 5.48
N ASN A 333 -6.01 14.80 5.64
CA ASN A 333 -4.79 14.94 4.84
C ASN A 333 -4.66 13.86 3.75
N ASN A 334 -5.64 12.95 3.66
CA ASN A 334 -5.69 11.87 2.70
C ASN A 334 -7.07 11.91 2.03
N ASN A 335 -7.14 11.91 0.69
CA ASN A 335 -8.36 12.05 -0.12
C ASN A 335 -8.58 13.46 -0.73
N THR A 336 -7.53 14.28 -0.87
CA THR A 336 -7.68 15.59 -1.55
C THR A 336 -7.84 15.41 -3.07
N LEU A 337 -7.22 14.36 -3.62
CA LEU A 337 -7.20 14.06 -5.06
C LEU A 337 -7.96 12.79 -5.46
N GLY A 338 -8.38 11.98 -4.48
CA GLY A 338 -8.91 10.63 -4.66
C GLY A 338 -7.89 9.59 -5.10
N GLU A 339 -8.35 8.37 -5.35
CA GLU A 339 -7.51 7.28 -5.88
C GLU A 339 -7.46 7.27 -7.40
N ALA A 340 -8.61 7.50 -8.04
CA ALA A 340 -8.79 7.34 -9.47
C ALA A 340 -9.96 8.18 -10.02
N TYR A 341 -10.13 8.16 -11.34
CA TYR A 341 -11.22 8.85 -12.03
C TYR A 341 -11.94 7.91 -13.00
N LEU A 342 -13.25 8.11 -13.17
CA LEU A 342 -14.08 7.36 -14.11
C LEU A 342 -15.03 8.30 -14.84
N LEU A 343 -14.97 8.28 -16.17
CA LEU A 343 -15.93 9.00 -17.01
C LEU A 343 -17.25 8.24 -17.10
N TYR A 344 -18.34 8.99 -17.19
CA TYR A 344 -19.66 8.44 -17.43
C TYR A 344 -20.43 9.24 -18.47
N ASP A 345 -21.39 8.56 -19.09
CA ASP A 345 -22.35 9.08 -20.04
C ASP A 345 -23.77 8.63 -19.67
N GLY A 346 -24.77 9.23 -20.32
CA GLY A 346 -26.18 8.86 -20.15
C GLY A 346 -26.66 8.91 -18.70
N GLN A 347 -26.24 9.91 -17.91
CA GLN A 347 -26.67 10.06 -16.53
C GLN A 347 -28.20 10.06 -16.43
N GLY A 348 -28.71 9.36 -15.42
CA GLY A 348 -30.13 9.30 -15.08
C GLY A 348 -30.66 10.64 -14.56
N ALA A 349 -31.89 10.61 -14.03
CA ALA A 349 -32.57 11.83 -13.60
C ALA A 349 -31.95 12.51 -12.35
N THR A 350 -31.04 11.83 -11.65
CA THR A 350 -30.40 12.33 -10.42
C THR A 350 -28.89 12.11 -10.47
N ASN A 351 -28.17 13.07 -9.90
CA ASN A 351 -26.71 13.04 -9.79
C ASN A 351 -26.23 11.94 -8.85
N PHE A 352 -24.94 11.60 -8.97
CA PHE A 352 -24.29 10.73 -7.99
C PHE A 352 -24.06 11.47 -6.68
N THR A 353 -24.21 10.76 -5.56
CA THR A 353 -24.00 11.36 -4.23
C THR A 353 -22.63 11.01 -3.67
N ALA A 354 -21.84 12.03 -3.32
CA ALA A 354 -20.56 11.85 -2.65
C ALA A 354 -20.72 11.15 -1.28
N GLY A 355 -19.78 10.26 -0.95
CA GLY A 355 -19.78 9.39 0.22
C GLY A 355 -20.58 8.09 0.04
N LEU A 356 -21.24 7.87 -1.10
CA LEU A 356 -21.93 6.61 -1.40
C LEU A 356 -21.04 5.63 -2.18
N ILE A 357 -21.44 4.36 -2.17
CA ILE A 357 -20.76 3.29 -2.90
C ILE A 357 -21.32 3.20 -4.31
N LEU A 358 -20.46 3.42 -5.30
CA LEU A 358 -20.70 3.09 -6.70
C LEU A 358 -20.58 1.58 -6.90
N THR A 359 -21.52 0.98 -7.62
CA THR A 359 -21.52 -0.45 -7.97
C THR A 359 -21.88 -0.62 -9.43
N ASN A 360 -21.19 -1.52 -10.14
CA ASN A 360 -21.58 -1.89 -11.49
C ASN A 360 -22.78 -2.87 -11.48
N ALA A 361 -23.49 -2.99 -12.60
CA ALA A 361 -24.68 -3.85 -12.70
C ALA A 361 -24.43 -5.32 -12.30
N GLY A 362 -23.21 -5.82 -12.47
CA GLY A 362 -22.82 -7.18 -12.07
C GLY A 362 -22.46 -7.36 -10.59
N GLY A 363 -22.33 -6.27 -9.82
CA GLY A 363 -21.89 -6.30 -8.42
C GLY A 363 -20.41 -6.70 -8.23
N THR A 364 -19.64 -6.77 -9.32
CA THR A 364 -18.24 -7.24 -9.34
C THR A 364 -17.22 -6.12 -9.14
N ALA A 365 -17.62 -4.87 -9.39
CA ALA A 365 -16.77 -3.69 -9.23
C ALA A 365 -17.46 -2.65 -8.34
N THR A 366 -16.70 -2.07 -7.43
CA THR A 366 -17.17 -1.02 -6.53
C THR A 366 -16.12 0.04 -6.26
N ALA A 367 -16.60 1.24 -5.92
CA ALA A 367 -15.76 2.32 -5.44
C ALA A 367 -16.58 3.24 -4.53
N GLU A 368 -15.90 4.00 -3.69
CA GLU A 368 -16.48 5.17 -3.04
C GLU A 368 -16.52 6.35 -4.02
N ILE A 369 -17.63 7.08 -4.04
CA ILE A 369 -17.74 8.35 -4.77
C ILE A 369 -17.21 9.47 -3.88
N ILE A 370 -16.05 10.03 -4.20
CA ILE A 370 -15.49 11.17 -3.46
C ILE A 370 -16.11 12.46 -3.95
N ALA A 371 -16.28 12.59 -5.27
CA ALA A 371 -16.90 13.74 -5.91
C ALA A 371 -17.52 13.37 -7.25
N ASP A 372 -18.62 14.03 -7.60
CA ASP A 372 -19.23 14.01 -8.92
C ASP A 372 -18.96 15.35 -9.62
N THR A 373 -18.18 15.34 -10.69
CA THR A 373 -17.99 16.51 -11.56
C THR A 373 -18.95 16.41 -12.74
N ASP A 374 -20.18 16.83 -12.47
CA ASP A 374 -21.31 16.77 -13.38
C ASP A 374 -21.23 17.82 -14.50
N ASN A 375 -21.57 17.40 -15.73
CA ASN A 375 -21.75 18.25 -16.90
C ASN A 375 -23.04 17.86 -17.68
N GLY A 376 -24.12 17.59 -16.96
CA GLY A 376 -25.43 17.23 -17.49
C GLY A 376 -25.56 15.72 -17.70
N ALA A 377 -25.66 15.26 -18.94
CA ALA A 377 -25.78 13.82 -19.21
C ALA A 377 -24.44 13.07 -19.06
N ASN A 378 -23.34 13.79 -18.93
CA ASN A 378 -21.98 13.26 -18.94
C ASN A 378 -21.17 13.92 -17.82
N GLY A 379 -20.12 13.26 -17.35
CA GLY A 379 -19.26 13.79 -16.31
C GLY A 379 -18.15 12.82 -15.95
N TYR A 380 -17.45 13.10 -14.85
CA TYR A 380 -16.57 12.11 -14.24
C TYR A 380 -16.76 12.05 -12.72
N LEU A 381 -16.52 10.86 -12.19
CA LEU A 381 -16.43 10.60 -10.77
C LEU A 381 -14.97 10.60 -10.34
N THR A 382 -14.69 11.26 -9.22
CA THR A 382 -13.47 11.02 -8.44
C THR A 382 -13.76 9.86 -7.50
N LEU A 383 -12.97 8.80 -7.58
CA LEU A 383 -13.21 7.53 -6.93
C LEU A 383 -12.17 7.23 -5.84
N GLY A 384 -12.65 6.64 -4.74
CA GLY A 384 -11.84 6.07 -3.65
C GLY A 384 -12.10 4.58 -3.52
N ASN A 385 -11.18 3.85 -2.87
CA ASN A 385 -11.33 2.45 -2.51
C ASN A 385 -11.78 1.55 -3.68
N VAL A 386 -11.17 1.75 -4.85
CA VAL A 386 -11.59 1.06 -6.08
C VAL A 386 -11.29 -0.44 -5.98
N LYS A 387 -12.31 -1.26 -6.22
CA LYS A 387 -12.28 -2.73 -6.25
C LYS A 387 -12.91 -3.25 -7.52
N GLY A 388 -12.36 -4.34 -8.06
CA GLY A 388 -12.81 -4.90 -9.33
C GLY A 388 -12.42 -4.04 -10.53
N THR A 389 -13.13 -4.19 -11.64
CA THR A 389 -12.86 -3.47 -12.88
C THR A 389 -14.16 -2.91 -13.44
N PHE A 390 -14.18 -1.60 -13.69
CA PHE A 390 -15.28 -0.98 -14.41
C PHE A 390 -15.02 -1.03 -15.91
N ALA A 391 -15.96 -1.58 -16.68
CA ALA A 391 -15.86 -1.80 -18.11
C ALA A 391 -16.69 -0.79 -18.91
N ASP A 392 -16.21 -0.42 -20.09
CA ASP A 392 -16.89 0.49 -21.00
C ASP A 392 -18.31 0.01 -21.33
N GLY A 393 -19.28 0.93 -21.33
CA GLY A 393 -20.67 0.66 -21.66
C GLY A 393 -21.48 -0.05 -20.56
N GLU A 394 -20.92 -0.33 -19.38
CA GLU A 394 -21.66 -0.95 -18.29
C GLU A 394 -22.48 0.08 -17.49
N ILE A 395 -23.64 -0.35 -16.97
CA ILE A 395 -24.44 0.50 -16.08
C ILE A 395 -23.79 0.51 -14.69
N ILE A 396 -23.67 1.71 -14.13
CA ILE A 396 -23.22 1.96 -12.76
C ILE A 396 -24.30 2.70 -11.98
N THR A 397 -24.44 2.35 -10.71
CA THR A 397 -25.40 2.97 -9.79
C THR A 397 -24.73 3.26 -8.45
N ASP A 398 -25.13 4.33 -7.78
CA ASP A 398 -24.84 4.47 -6.35
C ASP A 398 -25.87 3.72 -5.49
N THR A 399 -25.66 3.69 -4.18
CA THR A 399 -26.61 3.08 -3.22
C THR A 399 -27.89 3.91 -3.00
N SER A 400 -28.08 4.99 -3.77
CA SER A 400 -29.29 5.83 -3.80
C SER A 400 -29.99 5.71 -5.16
N THR A 401 -30.18 6.82 -5.88
CA THR A 401 -30.85 6.89 -7.18
C THR A 401 -29.91 7.27 -8.33
N GLY A 402 -28.64 7.58 -8.06
CA GLY A 402 -27.66 7.95 -9.08
C GLY A 402 -27.40 6.77 -10.02
N SER A 403 -27.48 7.01 -11.33
CA SER A 403 -27.15 6.00 -12.35
C SER A 403 -26.54 6.62 -13.58
N ALA A 404 -25.61 5.93 -14.23
CA ALA A 404 -25.07 6.31 -15.53
C ALA A 404 -24.51 5.07 -16.25
N THR A 405 -23.95 5.28 -17.43
CA THR A 405 -23.16 4.28 -18.15
C THR A 405 -21.69 4.66 -18.08
N VAL A 406 -20.80 3.68 -17.97
CA VAL A 406 -19.35 3.92 -17.97
C VAL A 406 -18.91 4.32 -19.37
N ASN A 407 -18.11 5.39 -19.47
CA ASN A 407 -17.49 5.84 -20.70
C ASN A 407 -15.97 5.61 -20.64
N GLY A 408 -15.52 4.49 -21.19
CA GLY A 408 -14.14 4.02 -21.17
C GLY A 408 -13.82 3.14 -19.95
N SER A 409 -12.80 3.49 -19.18
CA SER A 409 -12.39 2.72 -17.99
C SER A 409 -11.71 3.63 -16.96
N VAL A 410 -11.49 3.09 -15.76
CA VAL A 410 -10.83 3.83 -14.67
C VAL A 410 -9.41 4.25 -15.06
N GLY A 411 -9.13 5.54 -14.90
CA GLY A 411 -7.79 6.13 -15.02
C GLY A 411 -7.33 6.80 -13.74
N ASP A 412 -6.09 7.26 -13.72
CA ASP A 412 -5.48 7.94 -12.57
C ASP A 412 -5.30 9.45 -12.80
N THR A 413 -5.60 9.95 -14.00
CA THR A 413 -5.38 11.35 -14.35
C THR A 413 -6.51 11.89 -15.20
N VAL A 414 -6.93 13.11 -14.91
CA VAL A 414 -7.88 13.87 -15.75
C VAL A 414 -7.14 15.02 -16.43
N LEU A 415 -7.46 15.24 -17.70
CA LEU A 415 -6.99 16.37 -18.48
C LEU A 415 -8.16 16.95 -19.28
N ASN A 416 -8.46 18.22 -19.07
CA ASN A 416 -9.38 18.97 -19.93
C ASN A 416 -8.61 19.46 -21.17
N PHE A 417 -9.30 19.60 -22.29
CA PHE A 417 -8.76 20.18 -23.51
C PHE A 417 -9.72 21.19 -24.12
N ASP A 418 -9.16 22.17 -24.83
CA ASP A 418 -9.90 23.18 -25.59
C ASP A 418 -9.92 22.79 -27.07
N THR A 419 -9.37 23.66 -27.93
CA THR A 419 -9.46 23.53 -29.39
C THR A 419 -8.98 22.16 -29.85
N GLU A 420 -9.91 21.35 -30.30
CA GLU A 420 -9.63 20.05 -30.88
C GLU A 420 -9.27 20.23 -32.36
N THR A 421 -8.07 19.78 -32.72
CA THR A 421 -7.61 19.79 -34.12
C THR A 421 -7.92 18.46 -34.81
N ALA A 422 -7.96 17.37 -34.06
CA ALA A 422 -8.38 16.05 -34.52
C ALA A 422 -9.00 15.26 -33.36
N ALA A 423 -10.08 14.53 -33.65
CA ALA A 423 -10.79 13.73 -32.65
C ALA A 423 -9.96 12.58 -32.08
N PHE A 424 -10.02 12.39 -30.76
CA PHE A 424 -9.57 11.16 -30.11
C PHE A 424 -10.62 10.06 -30.31
N VAL A 425 -10.20 8.88 -30.77
CA VAL A 425 -11.11 7.76 -31.07
C VAL A 425 -10.61 6.42 -30.51
N ALA A 426 -9.30 6.20 -30.49
CA ALA A 426 -8.74 4.96 -29.98
C ALA A 426 -8.45 5.07 -28.48
N LEU A 427 -9.14 4.28 -27.65
CA LEU A 427 -8.73 4.05 -26.27
C LEU A 427 -7.40 3.28 -26.23
N ASP A 428 -6.74 3.30 -25.08
CA ASP A 428 -5.48 2.63 -24.77
C ASP A 428 -4.24 3.09 -25.56
N GLN A 429 -4.36 4.08 -26.46
CA GLN A 429 -3.22 4.72 -27.09
C GLN A 429 -2.47 5.63 -26.10
N ILE A 430 -1.17 5.85 -26.33
CA ILE A 430 -0.40 6.85 -25.58
C ILE A 430 -0.70 8.25 -26.10
N VAL A 431 -1.07 9.16 -25.21
CA VAL A 431 -1.20 10.59 -25.43
C VAL A 431 0.07 11.26 -24.95
N THR A 432 0.67 12.10 -25.79
CA THR A 432 1.94 12.79 -25.53
C THR A 432 1.75 14.31 -25.54
N GLY A 433 2.32 15.00 -24.55
CA GLY A 433 2.39 16.46 -24.48
C GLY A 433 3.57 17.00 -25.27
N GLY A 434 3.35 18.01 -26.10
CA GLY A 434 4.37 18.53 -27.00
C GLY A 434 5.51 19.26 -26.29
N THR A 435 5.25 19.92 -25.15
CA THR A 435 6.24 20.71 -24.42
C THR A 435 6.72 20.01 -23.15
N SER A 436 5.80 19.41 -22.40
CA SER A 436 6.09 18.66 -21.18
C SER A 436 6.76 17.32 -21.47
N LEU A 437 6.52 16.78 -22.68
CA LEU A 437 6.78 15.39 -23.05
C LEU A 437 6.02 14.39 -22.16
N ALA A 438 5.03 14.84 -21.39
CA ALA A 438 4.24 13.95 -20.55
C ALA A 438 3.51 12.94 -21.42
N GLN A 439 3.51 11.68 -20.98
CA GLN A 439 2.94 10.58 -21.73
C GLN A 439 1.97 9.79 -20.85
N ARG A 440 0.76 9.50 -21.31
CA ARG A 440 -0.18 8.64 -20.56
C ARG A 440 -1.05 7.84 -21.49
N GLN A 441 -1.49 6.67 -21.04
CA GLN A 441 -2.44 5.84 -21.75
C GLN A 441 -3.86 6.43 -21.65
N LEU A 442 -4.54 6.60 -22.78
CA LEU A 442 -5.91 7.08 -22.84
C LEU A 442 -6.90 6.01 -22.37
N LYS A 443 -7.77 6.32 -21.40
CA LYS A 443 -8.73 5.37 -20.81
C LYS A 443 -10.19 5.73 -21.01
N GLY A 444 -10.50 7.00 -21.20
CA GLY A 444 -11.83 7.46 -21.54
C GLY A 444 -11.79 8.81 -22.25
N ILE A 445 -12.78 9.06 -23.10
CA ILE A 445 -12.87 10.24 -23.96
C ILE A 445 -14.25 10.86 -23.76
N GLN A 446 -14.27 12.15 -23.46
CA GLN A 446 -15.50 12.93 -23.42
C GLN A 446 -15.28 14.17 -24.28
N ASP A 447 -15.72 14.12 -25.54
CA ASP A 447 -15.57 15.19 -26.52
C ASP A 447 -16.92 15.91 -26.76
N ASP A 448 -16.90 17.24 -26.79
CA ASP A 448 -18.04 18.10 -27.14
C ASP A 448 -17.93 18.60 -28.59
N ALA A 449 -17.87 17.64 -29.52
CA ALA A 449 -17.83 17.88 -30.96
C ALA A 449 -16.74 18.89 -31.40
N GLY A 450 -15.56 18.82 -30.78
CA GLY A 450 -14.35 19.53 -31.19
C GLY A 450 -14.15 20.95 -30.65
N ALA A 451 -14.98 21.41 -29.70
CA ALA A 451 -14.81 22.73 -29.05
C ALA A 451 -14.02 22.65 -27.73
N THR A 452 -14.40 21.73 -26.86
CA THR A 452 -13.78 21.44 -25.57
C THR A 452 -14.03 19.98 -25.23
N GLY A 453 -13.25 19.41 -24.31
CA GLY A 453 -13.54 18.08 -23.81
C GLY A 453 -12.62 17.67 -22.68
N ARG A 454 -12.64 16.38 -22.39
CA ARG A 454 -11.90 15.78 -21.28
C ARG A 454 -11.42 14.39 -21.66
N LEU A 455 -10.22 14.08 -21.18
CA LEU A 455 -9.62 12.76 -21.23
C LEU A 455 -9.45 12.24 -19.80
N VAL A 456 -9.78 10.97 -19.61
CA VAL A 456 -9.26 10.19 -18.47
C VAL A 456 -8.10 9.35 -18.97
N LEU A 457 -6.98 9.45 -18.27
CA LEU A 457 -5.69 8.91 -18.63
C LEU A 457 -5.14 8.03 -17.50
N LYS A 458 -4.18 7.16 -17.80
CA LYS A 458 -3.50 6.29 -16.84
C LYS A 458 -2.00 6.24 -17.11
N VAL A 459 -1.19 6.12 -16.07
CA VAL A 459 0.21 5.69 -16.22
C VAL A 459 0.24 4.36 -16.98
N SER A 460 1.20 4.17 -17.90
CA SER A 460 1.29 2.94 -18.71
C SER A 460 2.49 2.05 -18.35
N ASP A 461 3.61 2.64 -17.97
CA ASP A 461 4.83 1.93 -17.56
C ASP A 461 5.52 2.77 -16.48
N THR A 462 6.13 2.11 -15.50
CA THR A 462 6.90 2.75 -14.43
C THR A 462 8.38 2.94 -14.74
N ALA A 463 8.89 2.38 -15.84
CA ALA A 463 10.27 2.57 -16.28
C ALA A 463 10.49 3.86 -17.08
N ASP A 464 9.45 4.39 -17.73
CA ASP A 464 9.53 5.65 -18.47
C ASP A 464 9.22 6.84 -17.55
N ALA A 465 10.19 7.73 -17.36
CA ALA A 465 10.03 8.92 -16.54
C ALA A 465 8.98 9.89 -17.12
N ASP A 466 8.77 9.88 -18.44
CA ASP A 466 7.80 10.73 -19.12
C ASP A 466 6.36 10.30 -18.81
N HIS A 467 6.15 9.04 -18.41
CA HIS A 467 4.83 8.52 -18.00
C HIS A 467 4.29 9.11 -16.69
N PHE A 468 5.14 9.76 -15.90
CA PHE A 468 4.77 10.34 -14.60
C PHE A 468 4.70 11.86 -14.60
N LYS A 469 5.09 12.49 -15.71
CA LYS A 469 5.04 13.93 -15.87
C LYS A 469 3.59 14.42 -15.92
N THR A 470 3.46 15.72 -15.72
CA THR A 470 2.19 16.45 -15.74
C THR A 470 2.08 17.18 -17.07
N PHE A 471 0.92 17.09 -17.73
CA PHE A 471 0.65 17.90 -18.90
C PHE A 471 0.54 19.37 -18.48
N SER A 472 1.10 20.27 -19.28
CA SER A 472 1.12 21.71 -19.05
C SER A 472 -0.04 22.40 -19.76
N ASP A 473 -0.52 23.51 -19.18
CA ASP A 473 -1.55 24.33 -19.81
C ASP A 473 -1.10 24.89 -21.17
N ASN A 474 -2.03 25.00 -22.12
CA ASN A 474 -1.83 25.47 -23.50
C ASN A 474 -0.84 24.67 -24.35
N GLU A 475 -0.44 23.46 -23.92
CA GLU A 475 0.40 22.61 -24.76
C GLU A 475 -0.43 21.77 -25.75
N ILE A 476 0.16 21.48 -26.91
CA ILE A 476 -0.46 20.53 -27.85
C ILE A 476 -0.29 19.12 -27.31
N ILE A 477 -1.41 18.42 -27.12
CA ILE A 477 -1.44 16.99 -26.83
C ILE A 477 -1.75 16.21 -28.10
N THR A 478 -1.11 15.06 -28.28
CA THR A 478 -1.25 14.21 -29.48
C THR A 478 -1.35 12.75 -29.08
N GLY A 479 -2.39 12.07 -29.57
CA GLY A 479 -2.50 10.61 -29.43
C GLY A 479 -1.63 9.90 -30.47
N ALA A 480 -1.05 8.75 -30.08
CA ALA A 480 -0.13 8.00 -30.93
C ALA A 480 -0.75 7.52 -32.26
N THR A 481 -2.07 7.27 -32.28
CA THR A 481 -2.80 6.81 -33.46
C THR A 481 -3.72 7.88 -34.03
N ASN A 482 -4.44 8.60 -33.17
CA ASN A 482 -5.38 9.66 -33.54
C ASN A 482 -5.55 10.63 -32.37
N GLY A 483 -6.13 11.80 -32.65
CA GLY A 483 -6.44 12.81 -31.65
C GLY A 483 -5.34 13.86 -31.47
N SER A 484 -5.74 15.12 -31.48
CA SER A 484 -4.89 16.24 -31.11
C SER A 484 -5.72 17.42 -30.65
N ALA A 485 -5.34 18.01 -29.53
CA ALA A 485 -6.00 19.17 -28.95
C ALA A 485 -4.99 20.04 -28.18
N SER A 486 -5.42 21.23 -27.76
CA SER A 486 -4.68 22.04 -26.77
C SER A 486 -5.15 21.68 -25.36
N ALA A 487 -4.22 21.38 -24.45
CA ALA A 487 -4.54 21.20 -23.03
C ALA A 487 -5.14 22.48 -22.44
N ASN A 488 -6.20 22.33 -21.63
CA ASN A 488 -6.85 23.40 -20.88
C ASN A 488 -6.58 23.19 -19.39
N GLY A 489 -5.54 23.85 -18.90
CA GLY A 489 -4.99 23.63 -17.57
C GLY A 489 -4.01 22.46 -17.51
N ALA A 490 -3.32 22.35 -16.38
CA ALA A 490 -2.45 21.21 -16.11
C ALA A 490 -3.26 19.97 -15.77
N SER A 491 -2.77 18.79 -16.16
CA SER A 491 -3.43 17.53 -15.79
C SER A 491 -3.44 17.32 -14.28
N THR A 492 -4.52 16.78 -13.73
CA THR A 492 -4.63 16.42 -12.30
C THR A 492 -4.51 14.91 -12.14
N THR A 493 -3.56 14.45 -11.31
CA THR A 493 -3.29 13.02 -11.08
C THR A 493 -3.67 12.63 -9.65
N ALA A 494 -4.47 11.57 -9.53
CA ALA A 494 -4.88 10.94 -8.29
C ALA A 494 -3.81 9.99 -7.74
N ALA A 495 -4.02 9.49 -6.52
CA ALA A 495 -3.00 8.72 -5.80
C ALA A 495 -2.52 7.48 -6.57
N ALA A 496 -3.39 6.78 -7.32
CA ALA A 496 -2.98 5.59 -8.09
C ALA A 496 -1.91 5.89 -9.16
N GLY A 497 -1.77 7.15 -9.59
CA GLY A 497 -0.80 7.59 -10.60
C GLY A 497 0.58 7.97 -10.03
N PHE A 498 0.80 7.87 -8.71
CA PHE A 498 2.06 8.23 -8.05
C PHE A 498 3.05 7.05 -7.92
N ALA A 499 2.93 6.04 -8.77
CA ALA A 499 3.74 4.81 -8.73
C ALA A 499 5.25 5.00 -8.98
N ASN A 500 5.68 6.21 -9.33
CA ASN A 500 7.10 6.60 -9.36
C ASN A 500 7.71 6.80 -7.97
N ILE A 501 6.89 7.01 -6.93
CA ILE A 501 7.37 6.96 -5.54
C ILE A 501 7.68 5.51 -5.22
N LYS A 502 8.88 5.21 -4.70
CA LYS A 502 9.30 3.84 -4.37
C LYS A 502 9.63 3.70 -2.90
N THR A 503 9.20 2.60 -2.28
CA THR A 503 9.65 2.19 -0.95
C THR A 503 10.66 1.05 -1.06
N TRP A 504 11.86 1.25 -0.52
CA TRP A 504 12.92 0.26 -0.50
C TRP A 504 13.26 -0.10 0.94
N PHE A 505 13.03 -1.35 1.30
CA PHE A 505 13.43 -1.95 2.56
C PHE A 505 14.88 -2.38 2.46
N VAL A 506 15.70 -2.01 3.44
CA VAL A 506 17.10 -2.45 3.50
C VAL A 506 17.12 -3.88 4.04
N ASN A 507 17.69 -4.83 3.30
CA ASN A 507 17.58 -6.25 3.62
C ASN A 507 18.92 -6.95 3.81
N VAL A 508 19.81 -6.89 2.80
CA VAL A 508 21.06 -7.65 2.79
C VAL A 508 22.22 -6.81 2.28
N GLU A 509 23.42 -7.17 2.71
CA GLU A 509 24.69 -6.71 2.17
C GLU A 509 25.38 -7.83 1.41
N VAL A 510 26.02 -7.51 0.29
CA VAL A 510 26.63 -8.48 -0.64
C VAL A 510 27.99 -7.98 -1.10
N ASP A 511 29.01 -8.84 -1.00
CA ASP A 511 30.37 -8.52 -1.44
C ASP A 511 30.54 -8.54 -2.98
N PHE A 512 31.24 -7.55 -3.53
CA PHE A 512 31.52 -7.42 -4.97
C PHE A 512 33.01 -7.18 -5.26
N ALA A 513 33.48 -7.67 -6.42
CA ALA A 513 34.87 -7.59 -6.87
C ALA A 513 35.12 -6.42 -7.82
N SER A 514 34.15 -6.15 -8.68
CA SER A 514 34.29 -5.14 -9.72
C SER A 514 32.93 -4.65 -10.19
N LYS A 515 32.95 -3.47 -10.80
CA LYS A 515 31.80 -2.79 -11.38
C LYS A 515 32.03 -2.59 -12.87
N THR A 516 31.00 -2.83 -13.67
CA THR A 516 30.97 -2.53 -15.10
C THR A 516 29.78 -1.62 -15.39
N GLY A 517 30.01 -0.53 -16.12
CA GLY A 517 28.96 0.43 -16.46
C GLY A 517 28.50 1.28 -15.26
N SER A 518 27.27 1.80 -15.35
CA SER A 518 26.62 2.60 -14.32
C SER A 518 25.42 1.86 -13.76
N VAL A 519 25.40 1.68 -12.44
CA VAL A 519 24.28 1.09 -11.71
C VAL A 519 23.77 2.14 -10.72
N PRO A 520 22.73 2.92 -11.07
CA PRO A 520 22.15 3.91 -10.17
C PRO A 520 21.46 3.25 -8.97
N ALA A 521 21.55 3.89 -7.80
CA ALA A 521 20.73 3.48 -6.66
C ALA A 521 19.23 3.55 -7.02
N GLY A 522 18.45 2.59 -6.54
CA GLY A 522 17.05 2.38 -6.90
C GLY A 522 16.84 1.44 -8.09
N SER A 523 17.90 1.02 -8.79
CA SER A 523 17.78 0.07 -9.90
C SER A 523 17.50 -1.34 -9.40
N THR A 524 16.56 -2.03 -10.05
CA THR A 524 16.38 -3.48 -9.87
C THR A 524 17.61 -4.21 -10.42
N VAL A 525 18.13 -5.13 -9.64
CA VAL A 525 19.27 -5.96 -9.98
C VAL A 525 18.92 -7.44 -9.86
N THR A 526 19.39 -8.24 -10.81
CA THR A 526 19.13 -9.68 -10.89
C THR A 526 20.44 -10.46 -10.94
N GLY A 527 20.56 -11.50 -10.11
CA GLY A 527 21.66 -12.47 -10.14
C GLY A 527 21.59 -13.31 -11.41
N ALA A 528 22.63 -13.23 -12.24
CA ALA A 528 22.65 -13.85 -13.56
C ALA A 528 22.51 -15.37 -13.56
N THR A 529 22.87 -16.04 -12.45
CA THR A 529 22.82 -17.49 -12.32
C THR A 529 21.76 -17.91 -11.29
N SER A 530 21.70 -17.22 -10.15
CA SER A 530 20.79 -17.54 -9.06
C SER A 530 19.33 -17.19 -9.35
N GLY A 531 19.09 -16.19 -10.21
CA GLY A 531 17.77 -15.58 -10.37
C GLY A 531 17.31 -14.77 -9.13
N ALA A 532 18.20 -14.53 -8.17
CA ALA A 532 17.93 -13.65 -7.04
C ALA A 532 17.67 -12.22 -7.51
N ILE A 533 16.66 -11.56 -6.94
CA ILE A 533 16.27 -10.20 -7.33
C ILE A 533 16.33 -9.30 -6.09
N GLY A 534 16.78 -8.07 -6.28
CA GLY A 534 16.72 -7.00 -5.30
C GLY A 534 16.83 -5.63 -5.94
N VAL A 535 16.92 -4.60 -5.12
CA VAL A 535 17.13 -3.21 -5.51
C VAL A 535 18.49 -2.75 -4.98
N PHE A 536 19.35 -2.23 -5.84
CA PHE A 536 20.63 -1.68 -5.42
C PHE A 536 20.42 -0.35 -4.69
N LEU A 537 20.86 -0.22 -3.43
CA LEU A 537 20.66 0.99 -2.62
C LEU A 537 21.93 1.85 -2.48
N GLY A 538 23.09 1.28 -2.80
CA GLY A 538 24.37 1.98 -2.76
C GLY A 538 25.54 1.06 -2.45
N GLU A 539 26.74 1.54 -2.73
CA GLU A 539 27.99 0.96 -2.23
C GLU A 539 28.15 1.42 -0.77
N LYS A 540 28.21 0.48 0.17
CA LYS A 540 28.48 0.78 1.59
C LYS A 540 29.94 1.17 1.80
N ASP A 541 30.82 0.47 1.10
CA ASP A 541 32.26 0.69 1.03
C ASP A 541 32.79 0.18 -0.31
N ALA A 542 34.11 0.10 -0.45
CA ALA A 542 34.77 -0.29 -1.70
C ALA A 542 34.46 -1.73 -2.17
N ASN A 543 33.94 -2.60 -1.30
CA ASN A 543 33.73 -4.02 -1.60
C ASN A 543 32.33 -4.53 -1.24
N THR A 544 31.47 -3.73 -0.61
CA THR A 544 30.16 -4.17 -0.12
C THR A 544 29.03 -3.35 -0.74
N LEU A 545 28.04 -4.03 -1.31
CA LEU A 545 26.80 -3.44 -1.81
C LEU A 545 25.70 -3.58 -0.75
N THR A 546 24.84 -2.56 -0.63
CA THR A 546 23.59 -2.67 0.11
C THR A 546 22.45 -2.95 -0.87
N ILE A 547 21.71 -4.04 -0.62
CA ILE A 547 20.59 -4.50 -1.43
C ILE A 547 19.31 -4.43 -0.60
N GLY A 548 18.29 -3.81 -1.18
CA GLY A 548 16.94 -3.76 -0.65
C GLY A 548 15.93 -4.58 -1.44
N ASN A 549 14.71 -4.68 -0.92
CA ASN A 549 13.59 -5.45 -1.49
C ASN A 549 14.02 -6.83 -2.03
N TRP A 550 14.80 -7.54 -1.23
CA TRP A 550 15.39 -8.82 -1.61
C TRP A 550 14.33 -9.92 -1.61
N ASN A 551 14.26 -10.70 -2.68
CA ASN A 551 13.22 -11.73 -2.86
C ASN A 551 13.41 -13.01 -2.02
N GLY A 552 14.40 -13.06 -1.12
CA GLY A 552 14.67 -14.21 -0.27
C GLY A 552 15.53 -15.31 -0.90
N ILE A 553 15.92 -15.19 -2.17
CA ILE A 553 16.81 -16.15 -2.86
C ILE A 553 18.25 -15.68 -2.73
N ASN A 554 19.14 -16.50 -2.18
CA ASN A 554 20.55 -16.13 -2.01
C ASN A 554 21.26 -15.94 -3.36
N PHE A 555 22.12 -14.93 -3.41
CA PHE A 555 23.03 -14.72 -4.54
C PHE A 555 24.10 -15.83 -4.57
N THR A 556 24.61 -16.13 -5.76
CA THR A 556 25.65 -17.14 -6.00
C THR A 556 27.03 -16.49 -6.17
N ALA A 557 28.07 -17.11 -5.63
CA ALA A 557 29.44 -16.64 -5.79
C ALA A 557 29.86 -16.54 -7.26
N SER A 558 30.70 -15.53 -7.58
CA SER A 558 31.17 -15.19 -8.93
C SER A 558 30.09 -14.82 -9.95
N GLU A 559 28.81 -14.73 -9.56
CA GLU A 559 27.78 -14.29 -10.50
C GLU A 559 27.82 -12.79 -10.77
N GLN A 560 27.12 -12.37 -11.82
CA GLN A 560 26.91 -10.96 -12.10
C GLN A 560 25.57 -10.53 -11.53
N LEU A 561 25.57 -9.46 -10.73
CA LEU A 561 24.39 -8.76 -10.27
C LEU A 561 24.06 -7.66 -11.28
N ARG A 562 23.11 -7.95 -12.18
CA ARG A 562 22.88 -7.18 -13.42
C ARG A 562 21.64 -6.29 -13.30
N VAL A 563 21.76 -5.03 -13.74
CA VAL A 563 20.61 -4.28 -14.25
C VAL A 563 20.35 -4.73 -15.70
N ASP A 564 21.43 -4.82 -16.47
CA ASP A 564 21.44 -5.35 -17.83
C ASP A 564 22.83 -5.96 -18.15
N VAL A 565 23.06 -6.33 -19.41
CA VAL A 565 24.32 -6.96 -19.87
C VAL A 565 25.54 -6.03 -19.85
N SER A 566 25.33 -4.72 -19.82
CA SER A 566 26.39 -3.68 -19.83
C SER A 566 26.56 -3.00 -18.47
N ASN A 567 25.58 -3.11 -17.57
CA ASN A 567 25.56 -2.46 -16.27
C ASN A 567 25.39 -3.51 -15.15
N TYR A 568 26.50 -3.88 -14.50
CA TYR A 568 26.50 -4.92 -13.47
C TYR A 568 27.65 -4.81 -12.47
N TYR A 569 27.48 -5.46 -11.32
CA TYR A 569 28.56 -5.79 -10.39
C TYR A 569 28.92 -7.28 -10.52
N ALA A 570 30.21 -7.61 -10.55
CA ALA A 570 30.66 -8.99 -10.45
C ALA A 570 30.87 -9.34 -8.97
N LEU A 571 30.16 -10.36 -8.48
CA LEU A 571 30.25 -10.79 -7.10
C LEU A 571 31.55 -11.56 -6.82
N HIS A 572 31.98 -11.56 -5.57
CA HIS A 572 33.19 -12.28 -5.14
C HIS A 572 33.11 -13.79 -5.39
N ALA A 573 34.27 -14.41 -5.62
CA ALA A 573 34.42 -15.87 -5.72
C ALA A 573 34.18 -16.58 -4.38
N THR A 574 34.45 -15.89 -3.28
CA THR A 574 33.95 -16.25 -1.94
C THR A 574 32.96 -15.17 -1.55
N LEU A 575 31.67 -15.48 -1.70
CA LEU A 575 30.61 -14.51 -1.45
C LEU A 575 30.24 -14.49 0.04
N ASN A 576 30.30 -13.31 0.66
CA ASN A 576 29.58 -13.07 1.90
C ASN A 576 28.29 -12.31 1.56
N GLN A 577 27.17 -12.92 1.90
CA GLN A 577 25.88 -12.25 1.96
C GLN A 577 25.49 -12.21 3.44
N THR A 578 25.24 -11.02 3.97
CA THR A 578 24.86 -10.84 5.38
C THR A 578 23.53 -10.12 5.48
N SER A 579 22.73 -10.46 6.49
CA SER A 579 21.51 -9.73 6.80
C SER A 579 21.87 -8.34 7.33
N ALA A 580 21.44 -7.31 6.59
CA ALA A 580 21.70 -5.92 6.89
C ALA A 580 20.37 -5.17 6.80
N PHE A 581 19.69 -5.04 7.94
CA PHE A 581 18.33 -4.50 7.99
C PHE A 581 18.28 -2.97 8.05
N THR A 582 19.44 -2.31 8.01
CA THR A 582 19.54 -0.86 8.09
C THR A 582 20.69 -0.35 7.25
N MET A 583 20.58 0.88 6.74
CA MET A 583 21.70 1.61 6.17
C MET A 583 21.78 3.02 6.74
N ASN A 584 22.98 3.59 6.71
CA ASN A 584 23.24 4.93 7.21
C ASN A 584 22.74 5.99 6.22
N LYS A 585 22.00 6.97 6.74
CA LYS A 585 21.60 8.20 6.05
C LYS A 585 21.89 9.40 6.91
N ALA A 586 22.18 10.53 6.26
CA ALA A 586 22.40 11.80 6.91
C ALA A 586 21.66 12.90 6.16
N PHE A 587 21.14 13.88 6.89
CA PHE A 587 20.77 15.16 6.28
C PHE A 587 22.03 15.87 5.78
N THR A 588 21.84 16.85 4.90
CA THR A 588 22.92 17.73 4.46
C THR A 588 23.67 18.32 5.65
N GLN A 589 24.98 18.05 5.73
CA GLN A 589 25.88 18.45 6.84
C GLN A 589 25.49 17.85 8.22
N GLY A 590 24.67 16.81 8.25
CA GLY A 590 24.31 16.05 9.46
C GLY A 590 25.18 14.83 9.69
N THR A 591 24.90 14.09 10.76
CA THR A 591 25.55 12.81 11.07
C THR A 591 24.80 11.64 10.45
N ASN A 592 25.53 10.55 10.19
CA ASN A 592 24.95 9.29 9.74
C ASN A 592 24.11 8.64 10.86
N ASN A 593 22.88 8.25 10.54
CA ASN A 593 21.97 7.53 11.41
C ASN A 593 21.36 6.34 10.63
N PRO A 594 21.05 5.22 11.30
CA PRO A 594 20.53 4.03 10.63
C PRO A 594 19.04 4.15 10.30
N TYR A 595 18.65 3.71 9.11
CA TYR A 595 17.26 3.61 8.66
C TYR A 595 17.02 2.27 7.97
N SER A 596 15.80 1.72 8.12
CA SER A 596 15.41 0.41 7.59
C SER A 596 14.65 0.51 6.27
N ILE A 597 14.08 1.68 5.97
CA ILE A 597 13.29 1.93 4.76
C ILE A 597 13.75 3.25 4.14
N ILE A 598 13.86 3.29 2.82
CA ILE A 598 14.02 4.50 2.02
C ILE A 598 12.75 4.69 1.19
N VAL A 599 12.15 5.87 1.31
CA VAL A 599 11.10 6.35 0.41
C VAL A 599 11.72 7.35 -0.55
N ASP A 600 11.82 6.97 -1.81
CA ASP A 600 12.19 7.87 -2.90
C ASP A 600 10.95 8.59 -3.39
N CYS A 601 10.89 9.90 -3.14
CA CYS A 601 9.71 10.72 -3.40
C CYS A 601 9.60 11.15 -4.88
N ALA A 602 10.60 10.89 -5.73
CA ALA A 602 10.56 11.19 -7.16
C ALA A 602 10.12 12.63 -7.50
N ASN A 603 10.63 13.61 -6.75
CA ASN A 603 10.34 15.05 -6.82
C ASN A 603 8.87 15.42 -6.56
N ARG A 604 8.09 14.57 -5.89
CA ARG A 604 6.72 14.87 -5.45
C ARG A 604 6.69 15.64 -4.14
N SER A 605 5.56 16.30 -3.87
CA SER A 605 5.30 16.90 -2.56
C SER A 605 5.10 15.83 -1.50
N LEU A 606 5.41 16.13 -0.25
CA LEU A 606 5.23 15.20 0.86
C LEU A 606 3.75 14.88 1.14
N SER A 607 2.83 15.75 0.74
CA SER A 607 1.39 15.44 0.75
C SER A 607 1.04 14.34 -0.26
N GLN A 608 1.55 14.41 -1.49
CA GLN A 608 1.36 13.34 -2.49
C GLN A 608 2.06 12.05 -2.07
N VAL A 609 3.23 12.16 -1.43
CA VAL A 609 3.92 11.00 -0.86
C VAL A 609 3.09 10.34 0.21
N TYR A 610 2.47 11.12 1.10
CA TYR A 610 1.57 10.59 2.11
C TYR A 610 0.37 9.86 1.50
N GLU A 611 -0.30 10.46 0.51
CA GLU A 611 -1.42 9.82 -0.19
C GLU A 611 -1.01 8.51 -0.88
N TRP A 612 0.18 8.46 -1.50
CA TRP A 612 0.71 7.23 -2.09
C TRP A 612 0.98 6.14 -1.04
N LEU A 613 1.62 6.49 0.08
CA LEU A 613 1.93 5.53 1.14
C LEU A 613 0.66 4.95 1.78
N LYS A 614 -0.41 5.74 1.88
CA LYS A 614 -1.75 5.26 2.28
C LYS A 614 -2.35 4.34 1.23
N TYR A 615 -2.28 4.72 -0.05
CA TYR A 615 -2.81 3.94 -1.17
C TYR A 615 -2.14 2.56 -1.30
N ILE A 616 -0.82 2.44 -1.11
CA ILE A 616 -0.14 1.14 -1.19
C ILE A 616 -0.26 0.28 0.08
N THR A 617 -0.99 0.74 1.10
CA THR A 617 -1.19 -0.02 2.35
C THR A 617 -2.67 -0.17 2.75
N ARG A 618 -3.59 0.32 1.91
CA ARG A 618 -5.04 0.20 2.10
C ARG A 618 -5.52 -1.25 1.89
N ASP A 619 -6.77 -1.51 2.26
CA ASP A 619 -7.48 -2.74 1.89
C ASP A 619 -7.52 -2.91 0.36
N GLY A 620 -7.12 -4.08 -0.14
CA GLY A 620 -6.98 -4.36 -1.56
C GLY A 620 -5.63 -3.96 -2.16
N ALA A 621 -4.68 -3.46 -1.35
CA ALA A 621 -3.28 -3.25 -1.76
C ALA A 621 -2.50 -4.58 -1.84
N ASN A 622 -3.03 -5.49 -2.65
CA ASN A 622 -2.54 -6.84 -2.89
C ASN A 622 -2.42 -7.11 -4.38
N SER A 623 -2.29 -8.37 -4.76
CA SER A 623 -2.13 -8.81 -6.16
C SER A 623 -3.14 -8.26 -7.18
N SER A 624 -4.32 -7.83 -6.72
CA SER A 624 -5.36 -7.22 -7.56
C SER A 624 -5.04 -5.77 -7.98
N GLN A 625 -4.16 -5.07 -7.25
CA GLN A 625 -3.77 -3.70 -7.56
C GLN A 625 -2.64 -3.64 -8.59
N VAL A 626 -2.86 -2.90 -9.68
CA VAL A 626 -1.93 -2.79 -10.83
C VAL A 626 -0.53 -2.29 -10.42
N TYR A 627 -0.46 -1.25 -9.58
CA TYR A 627 0.79 -0.65 -9.12
C TYR A 627 1.05 -0.92 -7.63
N ARG A 628 0.74 -2.13 -7.15
CA ARG A 628 1.07 -2.51 -5.77
C ARG A 628 2.57 -2.45 -5.50
N GLN A 629 2.93 -2.20 -4.25
CA GLN A 629 4.31 -2.41 -3.77
C GLN A 629 4.30 -3.57 -2.80
N ILE A 630 5.19 -4.55 -3.04
CA ILE A 630 5.43 -5.63 -2.08
C ILE A 630 6.30 -5.06 -0.97
N MET A 631 5.97 -5.41 0.27
CA MET A 631 6.69 -4.98 1.46
C MET A 631 7.67 -6.08 1.87
N TYR A 632 8.82 -5.68 2.41
CA TYR A 632 9.89 -6.60 2.80
C TYR A 632 10.31 -6.40 4.26
N PRO A 633 9.38 -6.45 5.23
CA PRO A 633 9.71 -6.31 6.64
C PRO A 633 10.58 -7.48 7.12
N VAL A 634 11.21 -7.25 8.27
CA VAL A 634 11.95 -8.28 9.00
C VAL A 634 11.05 -8.84 10.09
N ILE A 635 10.81 -10.14 10.03
CA ILE A 635 9.97 -10.90 10.97
C ILE A 635 10.76 -12.14 11.37
N SER A 636 10.96 -12.34 12.67
CA SER A 636 11.78 -13.44 13.19
C SER A 636 13.18 -13.50 12.54
N SER A 637 13.83 -12.33 12.42
CA SER A 637 15.15 -12.14 11.81
C SER A 637 15.26 -12.58 10.35
N THR A 638 14.11 -12.73 9.67
CA THR A 638 14.01 -13.15 8.28
C THR A 638 13.29 -12.08 7.48
N VAL A 639 13.69 -11.87 6.23
CA VAL A 639 12.98 -10.98 5.31
C VAL A 639 11.76 -11.73 4.78
N VAL A 640 10.58 -11.17 5.01
CA VAL A 640 9.30 -11.75 4.56
C VAL A 640 8.70 -10.85 3.50
N GLN A 641 8.18 -11.43 2.43
CA GLN A 641 7.39 -10.69 1.44
C GLN A 641 5.94 -10.65 1.91
N GLN A 642 5.40 -9.45 2.05
CA GLN A 642 4.01 -9.23 2.45
C GLN A 642 3.33 -8.26 1.47
N ASP A 643 2.02 -8.44 1.29
CA ASP A 643 1.21 -7.45 0.61
C ASP A 643 1.09 -6.17 1.45
N GLY A 644 0.84 -5.04 0.80
CA GLY A 644 0.79 -3.75 1.49
C GLY A 644 -0.32 -3.65 2.54
N GLU A 645 -1.43 -4.36 2.31
CA GLU A 645 -2.57 -4.44 3.23
C GLU A 645 -2.25 -5.18 4.55
N GLU A 646 -1.18 -5.96 4.59
CA GLU A 646 -0.69 -6.69 5.78
C GLU A 646 0.38 -5.87 6.55
N TYR A 647 1.15 -5.03 5.86
CA TYR A 647 2.30 -4.35 6.44
C TYR A 647 1.93 -3.42 7.62
N ILE A 648 2.59 -3.59 8.76
CA ILE A 648 2.39 -2.77 9.98
C ILE A 648 3.64 -1.98 10.43
N ALA A 649 4.84 -2.52 10.19
CA ALA A 649 6.12 -1.92 10.57
C ALA A 649 7.30 -2.63 9.88
N ALA A 650 8.43 -1.94 9.75
CA ALA A 650 9.63 -2.48 9.09
C ALA A 650 10.25 -3.69 9.84
N ARG A 651 10.06 -3.73 11.16
CA ARG A 651 10.58 -4.78 12.05
C ARG A 651 9.48 -5.17 13.03
N VAL A 652 9.05 -6.42 12.99
CA VAL A 652 7.91 -6.94 13.76
C VAL A 652 8.40 -7.98 14.77
N LEU A 653 7.65 -8.21 15.86
CA LEU A 653 7.95 -9.27 16.83
C LEU A 653 8.13 -10.63 16.13
N PRO A 654 9.01 -11.51 16.63
CA PRO A 654 9.76 -11.45 17.90
C PRO A 654 11.08 -10.67 17.85
N ASP A 655 11.41 -9.96 16.77
CA ASP A 655 12.60 -9.10 16.72
C ASP A 655 12.47 -7.89 17.66
N THR A 656 13.50 -7.03 17.76
CA THR A 656 13.37 -5.70 18.39
C THR A 656 12.39 -4.83 17.59
N ALA A 657 11.10 -5.06 17.86
CA ALA A 657 9.99 -4.56 17.08
C ALA A 657 9.89 -3.04 17.15
N PHE A 658 9.67 -2.43 15.99
CA PHE A 658 9.33 -1.02 15.93
C PHE A 658 7.89 -0.85 16.41
N THR A 659 7.61 0.28 17.07
CA THR A 659 6.24 0.60 17.48
C THR A 659 5.42 0.92 16.22
N PRO A 660 4.38 0.15 15.87
CA PRO A 660 3.59 0.41 14.68
C PRO A 660 2.87 1.75 14.76
N VAL A 661 2.90 2.52 13.68
CA VAL A 661 2.09 3.74 13.54
C VAL A 661 0.76 3.33 12.91
N LYS A 662 -0.22 2.97 13.74
CA LYS A 662 -1.46 2.33 13.28
C LYS A 662 -2.22 3.15 12.23
N ALA A 663 -2.30 4.47 12.42
CA ALA A 663 -3.01 5.40 11.54
C ALA A 663 -2.49 5.40 10.08
N SER A 664 -1.20 5.10 9.89
CA SER A 664 -0.51 5.06 8.60
C SER A 664 0.86 4.39 8.78
N PRO A 665 1.09 3.19 8.21
CA PRO A 665 2.27 2.36 8.52
C PRO A 665 3.65 3.01 8.27
N PHE A 666 3.73 3.99 7.36
CA PHE A 666 4.97 4.69 7.05
C PHE A 666 5.14 6.03 7.79
N GLY A 667 4.12 6.48 8.53
CA GLY A 667 4.11 7.77 9.20
C GLY A 667 2.85 8.60 8.90
N THR A 668 2.63 9.66 9.66
CA THR A 668 1.45 10.54 9.55
C THR A 668 1.81 11.87 8.89
N PHE A 669 0.82 12.57 8.34
CA PHE A 669 0.99 13.92 7.81
C PHE A 669 0.07 14.89 8.56
N ALA A 670 0.63 15.98 9.07
CA ALA A 670 -0.14 16.99 9.79
C ALA A 670 0.53 18.37 9.72
N GLY A 671 -0.27 19.42 9.56
CA GLY A 671 0.21 20.80 9.53
C GLY A 671 1.23 21.09 8.42
N GLY A 672 1.11 20.40 7.28
CA GLY A 672 2.06 20.51 6.16
C GLY A 672 3.38 19.76 6.38
N LYS A 673 3.49 18.95 7.43
CA LYS A 673 4.71 18.21 7.80
C LYS A 673 4.47 16.69 7.82
N LEU A 674 5.39 15.94 7.22
CA LEU A 674 5.43 14.47 7.35
C LEU A 674 6.16 14.05 8.63
N PHE A 675 5.54 13.17 9.42
CA PHE A 675 6.14 12.51 10.58
C PHE A 675 6.36 11.03 10.25
N GLY A 676 7.57 10.67 9.84
CA GLY A 676 7.93 9.31 9.44
C GLY A 676 7.89 8.33 10.60
N ALA A 677 7.45 7.10 10.32
CA ALA A 677 7.53 5.98 11.26
C ALA A 677 9.00 5.60 11.55
N GLN A 678 9.22 4.84 12.62
CA GLN A 678 10.56 4.40 13.02
C GLN A 678 11.27 3.65 11.88
N GLY A 679 12.48 4.09 11.56
CA GLY A 679 13.31 3.52 10.51
C GLY A 679 12.97 4.00 9.09
N VAL A 680 12.02 4.92 8.90
CA VAL A 680 11.66 5.46 7.57
C VAL A 680 12.51 6.69 7.25
N TRP A 681 13.24 6.63 6.14
CA TRP A 681 13.95 7.74 5.52
C TRP A 681 13.20 8.24 4.30
N VAL A 682 13.15 9.56 4.08
CA VAL A 682 12.56 10.17 2.88
C VAL A 682 13.63 10.97 2.13
N GLN A 683 13.64 10.89 0.80
CA GLN A 683 14.57 11.63 -0.06
C GLN A 683 13.91 12.03 -1.38
N ASN A 684 14.57 12.93 -2.11
CA ASN A 684 14.14 13.38 -3.44
C ASN A 684 12.73 13.97 -3.45
N MET A 685 12.30 14.64 -2.38
CA MET A 685 11.06 15.41 -2.37
C MET A 685 11.23 16.71 -3.16
N VAL A 686 10.11 17.34 -3.50
CA VAL A 686 10.11 18.69 -4.10
C VAL A 686 10.86 19.68 -3.20
N SER A 687 11.56 20.65 -3.82
CA SER A 687 12.45 21.58 -3.12
C SER A 687 11.77 22.43 -2.03
N THR A 688 10.45 22.61 -2.09
CA THR A 688 9.69 23.35 -1.06
C THR A 688 9.50 22.55 0.23
N ASP A 689 9.63 21.23 0.18
CA ASP A 689 9.32 20.32 1.28
C ASP A 689 10.57 19.75 1.97
N VAL A 690 11.76 20.19 1.57
CA VAL A 690 13.05 19.70 2.09
C VAL A 690 13.28 19.98 3.58
N GLN A 691 12.40 20.75 4.22
CA GLN A 691 12.38 21.03 5.66
C GLN A 691 11.06 20.59 6.32
N SER A 692 10.08 20.13 5.54
CA SER A 692 8.71 19.86 5.95
C SER A 692 8.52 18.42 6.42
N PHE A 693 9.47 17.89 7.18
CA PHE A 693 9.36 16.54 7.74
C PHE A 693 10.14 16.35 9.04
N GLN A 694 9.85 15.25 9.73
CA GLN A 694 10.57 14.75 10.91
C GLN A 694 10.55 13.23 10.88
N LEU A 695 11.68 12.61 11.16
CA LEU A 695 11.86 11.17 11.07
C LEU A 695 12.25 10.60 12.43
N ILE A 696 12.13 9.29 12.56
CA ILE A 696 12.64 8.53 13.70
C ILE A 696 13.61 7.50 13.12
N ASP A 697 14.87 7.54 13.56
CA ASP A 697 15.88 6.57 13.11
C ASP A 697 15.55 5.15 13.61
N SER A 698 16.23 4.13 13.09
CA SER A 698 16.02 2.74 13.53
C SER A 698 16.34 2.51 15.01
N ASN A 699 17.10 3.41 15.66
CA ASN A 699 17.38 3.37 17.10
C ASN A 699 16.26 4.03 17.95
N GLY A 700 15.19 4.52 17.33
CA GLY A 700 14.04 5.13 18.00
C GLY A 700 14.21 6.60 18.32
N ALA A 701 15.24 7.26 17.76
CA ALA A 701 15.55 8.64 18.09
C ALA A 701 15.04 9.60 17.01
N THR A 702 14.36 10.67 17.43
CA THR A 702 13.81 11.69 16.52
C THR A 702 14.93 12.48 15.82
N ARG A 703 14.77 12.69 14.52
CA ARG A 703 15.67 13.43 13.62
C ARG A 703 14.88 14.50 12.87
N THR A 704 15.39 15.73 12.83
CA THR A 704 14.79 16.84 12.08
C THR A 704 15.77 17.38 11.04
N PRO A 705 15.30 17.73 9.83
CA PRO A 705 16.15 18.37 8.84
C PRO A 705 16.66 19.72 9.37
N PRO A 706 17.87 20.15 8.97
CA PRO A 706 18.39 21.47 9.31
C PRO A 706 17.48 22.60 8.76
N ASN A 707 17.44 23.72 9.49
CA ASN A 707 16.73 24.92 9.03
C ASN A 707 17.57 25.65 7.97
N PHE A 708 17.27 25.48 6.68
CA PHE A 708 17.88 26.22 5.59
C PHE A 708 17.17 27.56 5.40
N GLN A 709 17.95 28.63 5.45
CA GLN A 709 17.45 29.99 5.25
C GLN A 709 18.26 30.73 4.21
N SER A 710 17.59 31.66 3.51
CA SER A 710 18.18 32.40 2.40
C SER A 710 18.71 33.75 2.84
N LEU A 711 19.85 34.17 2.26
CA LEU A 711 20.28 35.55 2.22
C LEU A 711 20.12 36.06 0.78
N THR A 712 19.29 37.09 0.59
CA THR A 712 18.98 37.63 -0.73
C THR A 712 19.24 39.13 -0.80
N VAL A 713 19.87 39.56 -1.89
CA VAL A 713 19.96 40.97 -2.29
C VAL A 713 19.19 41.12 -3.59
N THR A 714 18.10 41.90 -3.57
CA THR A 714 17.26 42.22 -4.74
C THR A 714 17.57 43.63 -5.26
N GLY A 715 16.99 44.04 -6.40
CA GLY A 715 17.21 45.39 -6.96
C GLY A 715 18.60 45.60 -7.58
N VAL A 716 19.29 44.49 -7.89
CA VAL A 716 20.57 44.50 -8.61
C VAL A 716 20.33 44.30 -10.11
N ILE A 717 21.34 44.52 -10.93
CA ILE A 717 21.33 44.21 -12.35
C ILE A 717 22.61 43.49 -12.73
N SER A 718 22.61 42.85 -13.90
CA SER A 718 23.80 42.16 -14.42
C SER A 718 25.02 43.09 -14.45
N GLY A 719 26.14 42.63 -13.89
CA GLY A 719 27.40 43.38 -13.75
C GLY A 719 27.65 43.99 -12.36
N ASP A 720 26.64 44.09 -11.49
CA ASP A 720 26.83 44.61 -10.14
C ASP A 720 27.74 43.71 -9.30
N LYS A 721 28.62 44.29 -8.49
CA LYS A 721 29.38 43.54 -7.47
C LYS A 721 28.55 43.51 -6.20
N VAL A 722 28.17 42.31 -5.78
CA VAL A 722 27.31 42.06 -4.62
C VAL A 722 28.08 41.23 -3.60
N ALA A 723 28.07 41.69 -2.35
CA ALA A 723 28.63 40.92 -1.25
C ALA A 723 27.79 41.02 0.02
N VAL A 724 27.73 39.92 0.78
CA VAL A 724 27.10 39.85 2.09
C VAL A 724 28.08 39.23 3.06
N PHE A 725 28.45 40.00 4.08
CA PHE A 725 29.46 39.62 5.06
C PHE A 725 28.85 39.45 6.44
N ARG A 726 29.45 38.58 7.25
CA ARG A 726 29.22 38.56 8.68
C ARG A 726 29.93 39.73 9.35
N THR A 727 29.28 40.35 10.35
CA THR A 727 29.85 41.49 11.09
C THR A 727 30.08 41.17 12.56
N THR A 728 30.98 41.91 13.21
CA THR A 728 31.08 41.97 14.69
C THR A 728 30.12 43.00 15.29
N GLY A 729 29.52 43.85 14.45
CA GLY A 729 28.53 44.86 14.80
C GLY A 729 28.57 46.03 13.82
N GLY A 730 27.42 46.64 13.54
CA GLY A 730 27.30 47.74 12.57
C GLY A 730 27.89 47.36 11.20
N THR A 731 28.73 48.23 10.64
CA THR A 731 29.37 48.03 9.32
C THR A 731 30.74 47.34 9.40
N THR A 732 31.14 46.82 10.57
CA THR A 732 32.45 46.20 10.77
C THR A 732 32.41 44.72 10.38
N ILE A 733 33.03 44.38 9.25
CA ILE A 733 33.17 42.98 8.79
C ILE A 733 34.00 42.18 9.80
N ASN A 734 33.49 41.02 10.19
CA ASN A 734 34.27 40.08 10.97
C ASN A 734 35.28 39.36 10.05
N LYS A 735 36.52 39.85 10.00
CA LYS A 735 37.59 39.24 9.20
C LYS A 735 38.33 38.11 9.91
N ALA A 736 38.14 38.00 11.22
CA ALA A 736 38.73 36.96 12.07
C ALA A 736 37.68 35.91 12.45
N VAL A 737 36.92 35.43 11.45
CA VAL A 737 36.03 34.27 11.65
C VAL A 737 36.88 33.03 11.95
N PHE A 738 38.02 32.95 11.27
CA PHE A 738 39.02 31.91 11.44
C PHE A 738 40.41 32.52 11.65
N THR A 739 41.26 31.81 12.40
CA THR A 739 42.71 31.95 12.35
C THR A 739 43.29 30.83 11.48
N LEU A 740 44.31 31.16 10.68
CA LEU A 740 44.93 30.19 9.78
C LEU A 740 45.80 29.21 10.58
N ALA A 741 45.70 27.93 10.24
CA ALA A 741 46.58 26.91 10.78
C ALA A 741 47.97 26.97 10.12
N ALA A 742 48.95 26.31 10.74
CA ALA A 742 50.27 26.15 10.12
C ALA A 742 50.19 25.33 8.82
N GLY A 743 51.05 25.63 7.85
CA GLY A 743 51.16 24.87 6.60
C GLY A 743 50.33 25.40 5.42
N ASN A 744 49.74 26.59 5.54
CA ASN A 744 49.11 27.30 4.42
C ASN A 744 50.17 28.03 3.58
N ASN A 745 50.78 27.31 2.62
CA ASN A 745 51.89 27.78 1.80
C ASN A 745 51.47 28.16 0.38
N ALA A 746 52.26 29.03 -0.27
CA ALA A 746 52.08 29.39 -1.66
C ALA A 746 52.06 28.14 -2.55
N GLY A 747 51.11 28.05 -3.47
CA GLY A 747 50.88 26.90 -4.33
C GLY A 747 49.92 25.83 -3.77
N ASN A 748 49.50 25.93 -2.50
CA ASN A 748 48.50 25.00 -1.95
C ASN A 748 47.12 25.20 -2.60
N SER A 749 46.42 24.07 -2.82
CA SER A 749 45.01 24.03 -3.24
C SER A 749 44.05 23.72 -2.09
N THR A 750 44.52 23.87 -0.85
CA THR A 750 43.77 23.66 0.39
C THR A 750 44.08 24.76 1.38
N ILE A 751 43.10 25.11 2.21
CA ILE A 751 43.27 26.05 3.34
C ILE A 751 42.84 25.34 4.61
N VAL A 752 43.70 25.31 5.62
CA VAL A 752 43.42 24.74 6.95
C VAL A 752 43.25 25.85 7.97
N VAL A 753 42.19 25.79 8.78
CA VAL A 753 41.87 26.77 9.83
C VAL A 753 41.88 26.12 11.23
N ASN A 754 42.02 26.92 12.28
CA ASN A 754 42.11 26.40 13.65
C ASN A 754 40.73 26.15 14.29
N GLU A 755 39.74 26.94 13.94
CA GLU A 755 38.37 26.86 14.46
C GLU A 755 37.54 25.86 13.66
N ALA A 756 36.46 25.34 14.27
CA ALA A 756 35.49 24.52 13.54
C ALA A 756 34.77 25.37 12.49
N ILE A 757 34.64 24.85 11.27
CA ILE A 757 33.90 25.54 10.19
C ILE A 757 32.40 25.51 10.54
N PRO A 758 31.74 26.67 10.71
CA PRO A 758 30.32 26.72 11.07
C PRO A 758 29.41 26.14 9.97
N THR A 759 28.29 25.55 10.36
CA THR A 759 27.29 24.99 9.42
C THR A 759 26.61 26.05 8.54
N ASP A 760 26.66 27.33 8.93
CA ASP A 760 26.20 28.46 8.12
C ASP A 760 27.20 28.86 7.00
N THR A 761 28.29 28.12 6.82
CA THR A 761 29.24 28.33 5.72
C THR A 761 28.64 27.83 4.39
N PRO A 762 28.64 28.63 3.31
CA PRO A 762 28.16 28.19 1.99
C PRO A 762 28.76 26.85 1.55
N SER A 763 27.91 25.96 1.04
CA SER A 763 28.26 24.58 0.69
C SER A 763 27.56 24.16 -0.61
N PRO A 764 28.18 23.33 -1.47
CA PRO A 764 29.55 22.80 -1.35
C PRO A 764 30.63 23.83 -1.74
N THR A 765 30.30 24.80 -2.60
CA THR A 765 31.22 25.81 -3.12
C THR A 765 31.01 27.18 -2.48
N GLY A 766 32.06 28.00 -2.45
CA GLY A 766 31.93 29.38 -2.00
C GLY A 766 33.23 30.17 -2.17
N VAL A 767 33.29 31.30 -1.46
CA VAL A 767 34.44 32.20 -1.46
C VAL A 767 35.01 32.25 -0.05
N ILE A 768 36.33 32.18 0.07
CA ILE A 768 37.06 32.45 1.29
C ILE A 768 38.06 33.58 1.06
N ARG A 769 38.19 34.49 2.02
CA ARG A 769 39.13 35.61 1.97
C ARG A 769 40.13 35.46 3.09
N LEU A 770 41.42 35.50 2.74
CA LEU A 770 42.53 35.39 3.69
C LEU A 770 43.14 36.77 3.90
N VAL A 771 43.49 37.08 5.14
CA VAL A 771 44.13 38.32 5.55
C VAL A 771 45.52 37.98 6.10
N ASP A 772 46.53 38.42 5.37
CA ASP A 772 47.93 38.41 5.77
C ASP A 772 48.18 39.61 6.69
N THR A 773 48.43 39.37 7.98
CA THR A 773 48.66 40.44 8.97
C THR A 773 50.04 41.06 8.85
N SER A 774 50.99 40.36 8.22
CA SER A 774 52.33 40.88 7.94
C SER A 774 52.33 41.91 6.82
N ASP A 775 51.39 41.80 5.88
CA ASP A 775 51.21 42.74 4.78
C ASP A 775 50.41 43.98 5.22
N THR A 776 51.07 45.14 5.19
CA THR A 776 50.42 46.42 5.51
C THR A 776 49.87 47.14 4.27
N SER A 777 50.08 46.60 3.07
CA SER A 777 49.60 47.16 1.82
C SER A 777 48.08 46.99 1.64
N ILE A 778 47.58 47.50 0.51
CA ILE A 778 46.19 47.30 0.08
C ILE A 778 45.93 45.85 -0.36
N ASN A 779 46.97 45.07 -0.62
CA ASN A 779 46.89 43.68 -1.12
C ASN A 779 46.97 42.63 -0.01
N ARG A 780 46.87 43.05 1.25
CA ARG A 780 46.91 42.16 2.41
C ARG A 780 45.77 41.14 2.47
N GLU A 781 44.71 41.38 1.69
CA GLU A 781 43.53 40.51 1.63
C GLU A 781 43.39 39.89 0.25
N THR A 782 43.41 38.57 0.18
CA THR A 782 43.30 37.81 -1.07
C THR A 782 42.02 36.97 -1.08
N LYS A 783 41.31 36.98 -2.21
CA LYS A 783 40.08 36.22 -2.45
C LYS A 783 40.39 34.88 -3.14
N TYR A 784 39.84 33.80 -2.60
CA TYR A 784 39.89 32.47 -3.18
C TYR A 784 38.48 31.87 -3.29
N THR A 785 38.31 30.96 -4.24
CA THR A 785 37.12 30.08 -4.30
C THR A 785 37.47 28.72 -3.73
N TYR A 786 36.49 27.98 -3.21
CA TYR A 786 36.64 26.58 -2.81
C TYR A 786 35.51 25.73 -3.39
N THR A 787 35.76 24.44 -3.58
CA THR A 787 34.76 23.50 -4.09
C THR A 787 34.17 22.58 -3.03
N SER A 788 34.80 22.50 -1.85
CA SER A 788 34.26 21.80 -0.69
C SER A 788 34.95 22.26 0.60
N TRP A 789 34.36 21.92 1.74
CA TRP A 789 34.99 22.05 3.05
C TRP A 789 34.58 20.89 3.97
N ASP A 790 35.43 20.59 4.95
CA ASP A 790 35.17 19.60 5.99
C ASP A 790 35.31 20.25 7.37
N GLY A 791 34.22 20.27 8.14
CA GLY A 791 34.17 20.91 9.45
C GLY A 791 34.92 20.13 10.54
N GLY A 792 35.09 18.82 10.36
CA GLY A 792 35.84 17.94 11.25
C GLY A 792 37.35 18.09 11.06
N THR A 793 37.83 18.05 9.81
CA THR A 793 39.26 18.28 9.51
C THR A 793 39.63 19.75 9.46
N LYS A 794 38.64 20.66 9.47
CA LYS A 794 38.81 22.13 9.42
C LYS A 794 39.53 22.59 8.14
N THR A 795 39.18 21.97 7.01
CA THR A 795 39.89 22.17 5.74
C THR A 795 38.93 22.60 4.64
N PHE A 796 39.28 23.67 3.92
CA PHE A 796 38.70 24.02 2.63
C PHE A 796 39.53 23.38 1.51
N SER A 797 38.88 22.76 0.54
CA SER A 797 39.51 22.00 -0.54
C SER A 797 39.09 22.49 -1.92
N GLY A 798 39.93 22.18 -2.93
CA GLY A 798 39.73 22.66 -4.29
C GLY A 798 39.85 24.18 -4.39
N VAL A 799 40.77 24.75 -3.63
CA VAL A 799 40.99 26.19 -3.56
C VAL A 799 41.54 26.69 -4.89
N SER A 800 40.89 27.71 -5.47
CA SER A 800 41.26 28.30 -6.75
C SER A 800 41.17 29.83 -6.76
N PRO A 801 42.20 30.54 -7.28
CA PRO A 801 43.52 30.02 -7.66
C PRO A 801 44.24 29.38 -6.45
N VAL A 802 45.34 28.64 -6.68
CA VAL A 802 46.19 28.19 -5.56
C VAL A 802 46.72 29.38 -4.77
N LEU A 803 47.09 29.18 -3.50
CA LEU A 803 47.55 30.26 -2.62
C LEU A 803 48.71 31.05 -3.26
N ASP A 804 48.60 32.38 -3.28
CA ASP A 804 49.58 33.28 -3.92
C ASP A 804 50.82 33.53 -3.04
N ARG A 805 50.72 33.27 -1.74
CA ARG A 805 51.75 33.54 -0.73
C ARG A 805 51.69 32.55 0.44
N ASN A 806 52.68 32.64 1.32
CA ASN A 806 52.72 31.88 2.56
C ASN A 806 52.01 32.64 3.68
N TYR A 807 51.14 31.96 4.42
CA TYR A 807 50.48 32.47 5.62
C TYR A 807 51.08 31.78 6.84
N THR A 808 52.10 32.39 7.43
CA THR A 808 52.95 31.78 8.46
C THR A 808 52.73 32.37 9.85
N LEU A 809 52.01 33.49 9.97
CA LEU A 809 51.78 34.11 11.25
C LEU A 809 50.55 33.49 11.92
N THR A 810 50.62 33.33 13.24
CA THR A 810 49.52 32.76 14.03
C THR A 810 48.31 33.70 14.12
N ASP A 811 48.48 34.97 13.77
CA ASP A 811 47.41 35.97 13.71
C ASP A 811 46.89 36.23 12.28
N ASP A 812 47.40 35.52 11.26
CA ASP A 812 46.79 35.52 9.94
C ASP A 812 45.37 34.95 10.05
N THR A 813 44.41 35.61 9.39
CA THR A 813 42.98 35.31 9.56
C THR A 813 42.31 34.96 8.25
N ALA A 814 41.15 34.31 8.34
CA ALA A 814 40.30 34.06 7.19
C ALA A 814 38.82 34.25 7.54
N TYR A 815 38.03 34.55 6.52
CA TYR A 815 36.59 34.65 6.64
C TYR A 815 35.89 34.27 5.35
N VAL A 816 34.67 33.76 5.48
CA VAL A 816 33.82 33.35 4.37
C VAL A 816 32.65 34.34 4.26
N PRO A 817 32.58 35.14 3.19
CA PRO A 817 31.36 35.88 2.86
C PRO A 817 30.23 34.92 2.51
N TYR A 818 28.99 35.26 2.87
CA TYR A 818 27.82 34.50 2.41
C TYR A 818 27.62 34.68 0.91
N ILE A 819 27.78 35.92 0.41
CA ILE A 819 27.75 36.26 -1.01
C ILE A 819 29.00 37.07 -1.32
N ASP A 820 29.66 36.77 -2.44
CA ASP A 820 30.76 37.58 -3.00
C ASP A 820 30.91 37.28 -4.49
N THR A 821 30.02 37.88 -5.29
CA THR A 821 29.88 37.58 -6.71
C THR A 821 29.53 38.81 -7.55
N THR A 822 29.53 38.62 -8.87
CA THR A 822 28.94 39.58 -9.80
C THR A 822 27.53 39.12 -10.15
N ALA A 823 26.53 39.99 -9.99
CA ALA A 823 25.16 39.68 -10.35
C ALA A 823 25.04 39.41 -11.85
N SER A 824 24.20 38.44 -12.21
CA SER A 824 23.82 38.11 -13.59
C SER A 824 22.36 38.45 -13.92
N GLY A 825 21.57 38.80 -12.91
CA GLY A 825 20.13 39.09 -13.02
C GLY A 825 19.68 40.16 -12.03
N THR A 826 18.43 40.08 -11.57
CA THR A 826 17.79 41.09 -10.70
C THR A 826 17.95 40.86 -9.20
N SER A 827 18.46 39.68 -8.83
CA SER A 827 18.75 39.30 -7.45
C SER A 827 19.97 38.39 -7.38
N VAL A 828 20.61 38.35 -6.21
CA VAL A 828 21.62 37.36 -5.84
C VAL A 828 21.19 36.72 -4.52
N THR A 829 21.16 35.40 -4.50
CA THR A 829 20.71 34.61 -3.35
C THR A 829 21.70 33.51 -3.02
N VAL A 830 21.90 33.26 -1.73
CA VAL A 830 22.56 32.05 -1.20
C VAL A 830 21.67 31.43 -0.14
N SER A 831 21.65 30.10 -0.05
CA SER A 831 20.96 29.36 1.00
C SER A 831 21.99 28.67 1.89
N VAL A 832 21.88 28.85 3.20
CA VAL A 832 22.78 28.23 4.20
C VAL A 832 21.97 27.74 5.41
N ILE A 833 22.58 26.91 6.26
CA ILE A 833 21.92 26.45 7.49
C ILE A 833 21.87 27.61 8.50
N TYR A 834 20.73 27.81 9.14
CA TYR A 834 20.61 28.73 10.27
C TYR A 834 21.30 28.15 11.52
N PRO A 835 22.35 28.80 12.07
CA PRO A 835 23.24 28.20 13.07
C PRO A 835 22.73 28.38 14.51
N SER A 836 21.42 28.20 14.71
CA SER A 836 20.64 28.36 15.96
C SER A 836 20.71 29.72 16.67
N ALA A 837 21.62 30.62 16.27
CA ALA A 837 21.72 31.99 16.72
C ALA A 837 21.82 32.96 15.54
N ASP A 838 21.14 34.10 15.67
CA ASP A 838 21.14 35.17 14.69
C ASP A 838 22.56 35.65 14.34
N ARG A 839 22.76 36.00 13.07
CA ARG A 839 24.01 36.59 12.59
C ARG A 839 23.75 38.02 12.15
N THR A 840 24.53 38.96 12.66
CA THR A 840 24.56 40.31 12.09
C THR A 840 25.32 40.29 10.77
N VAL A 841 24.71 40.85 9.72
CA VAL A 841 25.24 40.86 8.36
C VAL A 841 25.31 42.27 7.78
N LEU A 842 26.22 42.47 6.84
CA LEU A 842 26.37 43.69 6.05
C LEU A 842 26.27 43.33 4.57
N ALA A 843 25.24 43.85 3.91
CA ALA A 843 25.09 43.78 2.46
C ALA A 843 25.76 44.99 1.80
N ARG A 844 26.49 44.75 0.71
CA ARG A 844 27.12 45.78 -0.12
C ARG A 844 26.84 45.53 -1.58
N VAL A 845 26.46 46.59 -2.29
CA VAL A 845 26.33 46.59 -3.75
C VAL A 845 27.12 47.76 -4.32
N ARG A 846 27.95 47.47 -5.32
CA ARG A 846 28.76 48.47 -6.01
C ARG A 846 28.69 48.24 -7.51
N ARG A 847 28.65 49.34 -8.27
CA ARG A 847 28.78 49.33 -9.72
C ARG A 847 29.59 50.54 -10.16
N TYR A 848 30.62 50.27 -10.95
CA TYR A 848 31.41 51.27 -11.65
C TYR A 848 31.44 50.87 -13.12
N ASN A 849 30.73 51.63 -13.97
CA ASN A 849 30.62 51.36 -15.39
C ASN A 849 30.48 52.65 -16.23
N GLY A 850 31.23 53.70 -15.85
CA GLY A 850 31.23 54.99 -16.54
C GLY A 850 29.97 55.82 -16.29
N VAL A 851 29.84 56.92 -17.04
CA VAL A 851 28.75 57.91 -16.91
C VAL A 851 27.39 57.27 -17.07
N GLY A 852 26.50 57.50 -16.11
CA GLY A 852 25.09 57.10 -16.18
C GLY A 852 24.81 55.64 -15.84
N ASP A 853 25.84 54.80 -15.67
CA ASP A 853 25.70 53.39 -15.27
C ASP A 853 26.55 53.03 -14.03
N SER A 854 27.06 54.04 -13.33
CA SER A 854 27.69 53.90 -12.02
C SER A 854 26.73 54.28 -10.90
N ILE A 855 26.81 53.61 -9.76
CA ILE A 855 25.97 53.90 -8.59
C ILE A 855 26.84 54.32 -7.41
N LEU A 856 26.30 55.17 -6.54
CA LEU A 856 26.87 55.38 -5.22
C LEU A 856 26.90 54.04 -4.47
N PRO A 857 27.98 53.71 -3.73
CA PRO A 857 28.06 52.47 -2.97
C PRO A 857 26.87 52.32 -2.03
N PHE A 858 26.11 51.24 -2.21
CA PHE A 858 25.02 50.88 -1.32
C PHE A 858 25.54 49.95 -0.22
N GLU A 859 25.31 50.31 1.03
CA GLU A 859 25.64 49.47 2.18
C GLU A 859 24.48 49.50 3.18
N THR A 860 24.07 48.33 3.66
CA THR A 860 23.05 48.21 4.71
C THR A 860 23.35 47.06 5.65
N THR A 861 23.12 47.26 6.93
CA THR A 861 23.21 46.21 7.94
C THR A 861 21.89 45.48 8.06
N GLY A 862 21.93 44.26 8.57
CA GLY A 862 20.73 43.51 8.94
C GLY A 862 21.05 42.30 9.81
N THR A 863 20.03 41.50 10.04
CA THR A 863 20.12 40.28 10.83
C THR A 863 19.67 39.11 9.97
N TYR A 864 20.54 38.13 9.81
CA TYR A 864 20.18 36.80 9.32
C TYR A 864 19.66 35.99 10.49
N SER A 865 18.36 35.72 10.48
CA SER A 865 17.64 35.04 11.55
C SER A 865 17.11 33.68 11.09
N SER A 866 16.29 33.04 11.94
CA SER A 866 15.57 31.82 11.62
C SER A 866 14.61 31.92 10.43
N THR A 867 14.35 33.13 9.92
CA THR A 867 13.52 33.42 8.74
C THR A 867 14.33 33.95 7.55
N GLY A 868 15.67 33.90 7.62
CA GLY A 868 16.55 34.41 6.59
C GLY A 868 16.79 35.92 6.64
N TYR A 869 17.35 36.46 5.56
CA TYR A 869 17.61 37.88 5.38
C TYR A 869 17.36 38.29 3.93
N SER A 870 16.61 39.37 3.72
CA SER A 870 16.42 39.95 2.39
C SER A 870 16.50 41.47 2.45
N THR A 871 17.19 42.07 1.48
CA THR A 871 17.26 43.52 1.32
C THR A 871 17.24 43.91 -0.15
N ALA A 872 16.67 45.06 -0.46
CA ALA A 872 16.69 45.63 -1.80
C ALA A 872 17.80 46.68 -1.90
N ALA A 873 18.66 46.55 -2.91
CA ALA A 873 19.69 47.52 -3.21
C ALA A 873 19.04 48.83 -3.71
N ILE A 874 19.35 49.94 -3.04
CA ILE A 874 18.94 51.27 -3.51
C ILE A 874 19.97 51.76 -4.53
N ARG A 875 19.51 52.03 -5.75
CA ARG A 875 20.35 52.46 -6.87
C ARG A 875 20.33 53.97 -7.04
N THR A 876 21.21 54.68 -6.35
CA THR A 876 21.40 56.11 -6.58
C THR A 876 22.51 56.30 -7.62
N SER A 877 22.19 56.90 -8.76
CA SER A 877 23.18 57.21 -9.81
C SER A 877 24.31 58.08 -9.23
N ASP A 878 25.56 57.73 -9.56
CA ASP A 878 26.71 58.58 -9.26
C ASP A 878 26.91 59.59 -10.40
N SER A 879 26.61 60.86 -10.14
CA SER A 879 26.70 61.94 -11.13
C SER A 879 28.10 62.55 -11.27
N ILE A 880 29.07 62.12 -10.46
CA ILE A 880 30.43 62.68 -10.45
C ILE A 880 31.39 61.83 -11.28
N VAL A 881 31.12 60.52 -11.38
CA VAL A 881 31.94 59.58 -12.16
C VAL A 881 31.83 59.90 -13.65
N LEU A 882 32.97 60.30 -14.24
CA LEU A 882 33.17 60.58 -15.67
C LEU A 882 33.60 59.33 -16.44
#